data_AF-A0A7N2LM31-F1
#
_entry.id   AF-A0A7N2LM31-F1
#
_cell.length_a   1.000
_cell.length_b   1.000
_cell.length_c   1.000
_cell.angle_alpha   90.00
_cell.angle_beta   90.00
_cell.angle_gamma   90.00
#
_symmetry.space_group_name_H-M   'P 1'
#
loop_
_entity.id
_entity.type
_entity.pdbx_description
1 polymer ?
#
loop_
_entity_poly.entity_id
_entity_poly.type
_entity_poly.pdbx_seq_one_letter_code
_entity_poly.pdbx_strand_id
1 'polypeptide(L)'
;MKGRQMMDVFNLDWRKIWKEWELRGLVILSLTCQIILITLGKRRKYIAGSWIGIIVWSTYLLADYIAAMAISILSNDLGDVYRFRGSLDEQFALKAFWGPFLLMHLGGTDSISAFSVEDNELWRRHALGVLSQALITAYVLLTAWTNSRLSLLSIPIFCIGLVKYSERVWVLYSSSKKKFRNSIPTTSFSDSNVTEQCNLKQLEGYNLTHQVLEFEVSENPAIIETQVVKSISDASKLLTAYNFLDMVKGLFADVLLGVHDRDASKEIFEHNNMNAGDAFKIIEIELSYIYDLMYTKAEVVYSIWGIVSRIIWIFLILSVLVMLLPLMQKQQRYSKIEYYITLVLLVVALLLELSAIASLLYSDRTAHWLITHYKTTILKILEYFSPLAKRRRWSDSLKLLSFSPKEEVLHQILKKLRIDKILEIHQYGTPTKFSEGLKKFIFDEIKQFRPRERNIGNATVLEASFGRRGGRMLERFNRHIELEWSVKLGFDESIIIWHLATKIICSDTEEYSDSEEYSNLEEYSYPGGGYKNVSKRKICEQLSQYMLYLLVEHPYMLRIGIGQIRFQDVHADVRNFIKGGTKDARIASIKKETTRGGSKSNFLIVKACKLAFAIKNPPKEDSGNKTNEDQESETKKREHWDMIANVWLEMLGHAAGLCEATNHARQLSKGGELLTHVWLLMAHLGLTDHFQIERSPSIVAAVAG
;
A
#
# COMPACT_ATOMS: atom_id res chain seq x y z
N MET A 1 44.13 41.55 17.07
CA MET A 1 44.41 40.68 15.89
C MET A 1 44.32 39.22 16.31
N LYS A 2 43.15 38.58 16.17
CA LYS A 2 42.97 37.12 16.41
C LYS A 2 41.62 36.65 15.85
N GLY A 3 41.36 36.96 14.56
CA GLY A 3 40.08 36.68 13.91
C GLY A 3 40.19 36.17 12.48
N ARG A 4 41.35 35.63 12.08
CA ARG A 4 41.64 35.23 10.69
C ARG A 4 42.31 33.86 10.56
N GLN A 5 42.11 32.94 11.52
CA GLN A 5 42.73 31.61 11.48
C GLN A 5 41.74 30.44 11.39
N MET A 6 40.43 30.69 11.32
CA MET A 6 39.45 29.60 11.16
C MET A 6 39.06 29.32 9.70
N MET A 7 39.53 30.12 8.73
CA MET A 7 39.27 29.90 7.29
C MET A 7 40.42 29.22 6.53
N ASP A 8 41.58 29.00 7.18
CA ASP A 8 42.76 28.34 6.60
C ASP A 8 42.74 26.81 6.76
N VAL A 9 41.67 26.24 7.35
CA VAL A 9 41.55 24.78 7.54
C VAL A 9 41.18 24.05 6.25
N PHE A 10 40.71 24.75 5.21
CA PHE A 10 40.56 24.19 3.87
C PHE A 10 41.73 24.61 2.98
N ASN A 11 42.67 23.69 2.78
CA ASN A 11 43.83 23.84 1.92
C ASN A 11 43.44 24.45 0.55
N LEU A 12 44.24 25.39 0.02
CA LEU A 12 43.95 26.13 -1.23
C LEU A 12 43.69 25.18 -2.42
N ASP A 13 44.32 24.01 -2.41
CA ASP A 13 44.12 22.96 -3.41
C ASP A 13 42.74 22.32 -3.32
N TRP A 14 42.18 22.14 -2.10
CA TRP A 14 40.83 21.62 -1.92
C TRP A 14 39.77 22.57 -2.47
N ARG A 15 39.95 23.89 -2.30
CA ARG A 15 39.03 24.89 -2.87
C ARG A 15 39.04 24.86 -4.40
N LYS A 16 40.20 24.64 -5.02
CA LYS A 16 40.32 24.51 -6.48
C LYS A 16 39.63 23.24 -6.97
N ILE A 17 39.91 22.10 -6.32
CA ILE A 17 39.29 20.81 -6.65
C ILE A 17 37.78 20.90 -6.48
N TRP A 18 37.30 21.49 -5.38
CA TRP A 18 35.87 21.68 -5.14
C TRP A 18 35.21 22.50 -6.25
N LYS A 19 35.76 23.66 -6.60
CA LYS A 19 35.21 24.49 -7.69
C LYS A 19 35.16 23.77 -9.03
N GLU A 20 36.14 22.93 -9.33
CA GLU A 20 36.17 22.18 -10.61
C GLU A 20 35.16 21.02 -10.64
N TRP A 21 34.98 20.36 -9.49
CA TRP A 21 34.14 19.17 -9.36
C TRP A 21 32.73 19.44 -8.86
N GLU A 22 32.42 20.65 -8.39
CA GLU A 22 31.13 21.00 -7.81
C GLU A 22 29.98 20.69 -8.79
N LEU A 23 30.00 21.28 -9.98
CA LEU A 23 28.98 21.02 -10.99
C LEU A 23 29.01 19.56 -11.49
N ARG A 24 30.20 19.02 -11.77
CA ARG A 24 30.37 17.65 -12.30
C ARG A 24 29.82 16.61 -11.32
N GLY A 25 30.14 16.76 -10.04
CA GLY A 25 29.70 15.91 -8.95
C GLY A 25 28.19 15.98 -8.75
N LEU A 26 27.60 17.18 -8.80
CA LEU A 26 26.14 17.33 -8.69
C LEU A 26 25.39 16.67 -9.85
N VAL A 27 25.90 16.77 -11.08
CA VAL A 27 25.30 16.11 -12.26
C VAL A 27 25.33 14.58 -12.11
N ILE A 28 26.48 14.01 -11.71
CA ILE A 28 26.62 12.57 -11.48
C ILE A 28 25.73 12.09 -10.32
N LEU A 29 25.70 12.86 -9.23
CA LEU A 29 24.88 12.55 -8.07
C LEU A 29 23.39 12.60 -8.40
N SER A 30 22.96 13.59 -9.21
CA SER A 30 21.59 13.68 -9.74
C SER A 30 21.23 12.43 -10.53
N LEU A 31 22.11 12.00 -11.44
CA LEU A 31 21.90 10.78 -12.23
C LEU A 31 21.82 9.52 -11.36
N THR A 32 22.68 9.41 -10.34
CA THR A 32 22.67 8.30 -9.39
C THR A 32 21.36 8.25 -8.60
N CYS A 33 20.84 9.42 -8.19
CA CYS A 33 19.54 9.50 -7.54
C CYS A 33 18.42 8.95 -8.43
N GLN A 34 18.40 9.29 -9.72
CA GLN A 34 17.41 8.75 -10.66
C GLN A 34 17.51 7.22 -10.82
N ILE A 35 18.73 6.67 -10.89
CA ILE A 35 18.96 5.22 -10.99
C ILE A 35 18.47 4.50 -9.71
N ILE A 36 18.70 5.08 -8.54
CA ILE A 36 18.20 4.53 -7.27
C ILE A 36 16.66 4.56 -7.24
N LEU A 37 16.03 5.67 -7.65
CA LEU A 37 14.58 5.81 -7.65
C LEU A 37 13.89 4.88 -8.65
N ILE A 38 14.47 4.63 -9.82
CA ILE A 38 13.88 3.68 -10.78
C ILE A 38 13.95 2.24 -10.31
N THR A 39 15.07 1.85 -9.70
CA THR A 39 15.31 0.47 -9.24
C THR A 39 14.57 0.15 -7.94
N LEU A 40 14.65 1.03 -6.95
CA LEU A 40 14.07 0.81 -5.62
C LEU A 40 12.63 1.33 -5.49
N GLY A 41 12.22 2.31 -6.29
CA GLY A 41 10.89 2.92 -6.22
C GLY A 41 9.74 1.93 -6.45
N LYS A 42 9.88 0.99 -7.39
CA LYS A 42 8.90 -0.11 -7.57
C LYS A 42 9.02 -1.20 -6.51
N ARG A 43 10.24 -1.44 -6.03
CA ARG A 43 10.56 -2.51 -5.06
C ARG A 43 9.97 -2.24 -3.68
N ARG A 44 9.78 -0.98 -3.30
CA ARG A 44 9.18 -0.61 -1.99
C ARG A 44 7.78 -1.17 -1.78
N LYS A 45 7.05 -1.49 -2.85
CA LYS A 45 5.72 -2.09 -2.80
C LYS A 45 5.73 -3.55 -2.30
N TYR A 46 6.80 -4.30 -2.54
CA TYR A 46 6.85 -5.74 -2.20
C TYR A 46 8.04 -6.15 -1.32
N ILE A 47 8.93 -5.22 -0.96
CA ILE A 47 9.99 -5.49 0.02
C ILE A 47 9.64 -4.79 1.33
N ALA A 48 9.35 -5.58 2.36
CA ALA A 48 8.93 -5.09 3.68
C ALA A 48 10.05 -4.42 4.51
N GLY A 49 11.29 -4.41 4.01
CA GLY A 49 12.45 -3.87 4.72
C GLY A 49 12.42 -2.35 4.85
N SER A 50 12.42 -1.85 6.09
CA SER A 50 12.39 -0.41 6.40
C SER A 50 13.55 0.37 5.76
N TRP A 51 14.71 -0.26 5.56
CA TRP A 51 15.88 0.32 4.89
C TRP A 51 15.60 0.81 3.47
N ILE A 52 14.81 0.06 2.69
CA ILE A 52 14.48 0.46 1.32
C ILE A 52 13.61 1.71 1.34
N GLY A 53 12.66 1.79 2.27
CA GLY A 53 11.84 2.97 2.50
C GLY A 53 12.70 4.21 2.81
N ILE A 54 13.69 4.08 3.72
CA ILE A 54 14.59 5.18 4.11
C ILE A 54 15.45 5.64 2.93
N ILE A 55 16.03 4.71 2.16
CA ILE A 55 16.85 5.04 0.99
C ILE A 55 16.00 5.77 -0.05
N VAL A 56 14.85 5.20 -0.43
CA VAL A 56 13.95 5.81 -1.42
C VAL A 56 13.47 7.18 -0.96
N TRP A 57 13.08 7.32 0.30
CA TRP A 57 12.65 8.61 0.88
C TRP A 57 13.76 9.66 0.79
N SER A 58 14.97 9.31 1.24
CA SER A 58 16.10 10.23 1.25
C SER A 58 16.49 10.65 -0.17
N THR A 59 16.57 9.68 -1.09
CA THR A 59 16.87 9.95 -2.50
C THR A 59 15.78 10.78 -3.16
N TYR A 60 14.50 10.52 -2.88
CA TYR A 60 13.37 11.28 -3.43
C TYR A 60 13.45 12.76 -3.06
N LEU A 61 13.69 13.05 -1.77
CA LEU A 61 13.82 14.43 -1.29
C LEU A 61 15.06 15.14 -1.87
N LEU A 62 16.16 14.41 -2.00
CA LEU A 62 17.44 14.96 -2.43
C LEU A 62 17.50 15.19 -3.96
N ALA A 63 16.84 14.34 -4.75
CA ALA A 63 16.92 14.36 -6.21
C ALA A 63 16.53 15.71 -6.82
N ASP A 64 15.40 16.28 -6.37
CA ASP A 64 14.89 17.56 -6.88
C ASP A 64 15.80 18.72 -6.47
N TYR A 65 16.31 18.69 -5.23
CA TYR A 65 17.20 19.72 -4.71
C TYR A 65 18.55 19.75 -5.44
N ILE A 66 19.16 18.59 -5.66
CA ILE A 66 20.45 18.49 -6.39
C ILE A 66 20.29 18.99 -7.82
N ALA A 67 19.24 18.57 -8.53
CA ALA A 67 19.06 18.94 -9.92
C ALA A 67 18.85 20.47 -10.07
N ALA A 68 18.02 21.08 -9.21
CA ALA A 68 17.81 22.53 -9.21
C ALA A 68 19.07 23.32 -8.81
N MET A 69 19.84 22.80 -7.85
CA MET A 69 21.12 23.40 -7.45
C MET A 69 22.13 23.37 -8.61
N ALA A 70 22.24 22.22 -9.29
CA ALA A 70 23.13 22.07 -10.44
C ALA A 70 22.77 23.03 -11.57
N ILE A 71 21.47 23.20 -11.88
CA ILE A 71 20.98 24.17 -12.88
C ILE A 71 21.34 25.60 -12.45
N SER A 72 21.18 25.93 -11.18
CA SER A 72 21.46 27.27 -10.65
C SER A 72 22.95 27.61 -10.70
N ILE A 73 23.83 26.67 -10.32
CA ILE A 73 25.29 26.83 -10.41
C ILE A 73 25.71 26.96 -11.88
N LEU A 74 25.16 26.11 -12.76
CA LEU A 74 25.40 26.19 -14.20
C LEU A 74 25.01 27.56 -14.76
N SER A 75 23.87 28.11 -14.35
CA SER A 75 23.42 29.44 -14.76
C SER A 75 24.35 30.56 -14.31
N ASN A 76 24.87 30.48 -13.08
CA ASN A 76 25.78 31.49 -12.54
C ASN A 76 27.15 31.43 -13.24
N ASP A 77 27.73 30.23 -13.35
CA ASP A 77 29.02 30.01 -13.99
C ASP A 77 29.02 30.50 -15.44
N LEU A 78 27.96 30.19 -16.20
CA LEU A 78 27.86 30.65 -17.59
C LEU A 78 27.57 32.14 -17.69
N GLY A 79 26.74 32.69 -16.81
CA GLY A 79 26.42 34.11 -16.77
C GLY A 79 27.64 34.98 -16.50
N ASP A 80 28.49 34.58 -15.56
CA ASP A 80 29.72 35.31 -15.21
C ASP A 80 30.73 35.30 -16.36
N VAL A 81 30.93 34.15 -17.01
CA VAL A 81 31.84 34.04 -18.16
C VAL A 81 31.31 34.85 -19.35
N TYR A 82 30.00 34.80 -19.62
CA TYR A 82 29.37 35.57 -20.69
C TYR A 82 29.52 37.09 -20.47
N ARG A 83 29.30 37.58 -19.24
CA ARG A 83 29.50 39.00 -18.90
C ARG A 83 30.95 39.47 -19.10
N PHE A 84 31.93 38.63 -18.78
CA PHE A 84 33.33 39.01 -18.90
C PHE A 84 33.86 38.95 -20.34
N ARG A 85 33.41 37.97 -21.14
CA ARG A 85 33.99 37.67 -22.45
C ARG A 85 33.10 38.03 -23.64
N GLY A 86 31.80 38.26 -23.43
CA GLY A 86 30.82 38.54 -24.49
C GLY A 86 30.43 37.35 -25.37
N SER A 87 31.23 36.27 -25.39
CA SER A 87 30.95 35.02 -26.09
C SER A 87 31.52 33.81 -25.31
N LEU A 88 30.87 32.65 -25.45
CA LEU A 88 31.25 31.41 -24.76
C LEU A 88 31.99 30.47 -25.70
N ASP A 89 33.09 29.87 -25.21
CA ASP A 89 33.83 28.83 -25.94
C ASP A 89 32.98 27.55 -26.08
N GLU A 90 33.31 26.71 -27.06
CA GLU A 90 32.63 25.43 -27.31
C GLU A 90 32.60 24.51 -26.06
N GLN A 91 33.57 24.63 -25.15
CA GLN A 91 33.61 23.87 -23.89
C GLN A 91 32.47 24.24 -22.93
N PHE A 92 32.09 25.51 -22.86
CA PHE A 92 30.98 25.95 -22.02
C PHE A 92 29.63 25.60 -22.65
N ALA A 93 29.55 25.56 -23.98
CA ALA A 93 28.37 25.03 -24.67
C ALA A 93 28.11 23.55 -24.31
N LEU A 94 29.18 22.74 -24.15
CA LEU A 94 29.07 21.36 -23.68
C LEU A 94 28.55 21.24 -22.24
N LYS A 95 28.91 22.18 -21.35
CA LYS A 95 28.35 22.23 -19.99
C LYS A 95 26.90 22.68 -20.00
N ALA A 96 26.53 23.66 -20.85
CA ALA A 96 25.15 24.10 -21.01
C ALA A 96 24.21 22.97 -21.44
N PHE A 97 24.72 22.02 -22.23
CA PHE A 97 24.01 20.81 -22.65
C PHE A 97 23.52 19.95 -21.47
N TRP A 98 24.12 20.07 -20.27
CA TRP A 98 23.64 19.37 -19.07
C TRP A 98 22.34 19.94 -18.49
N GLY A 99 22.05 21.24 -18.72
CA GLY A 99 20.86 21.90 -18.22
C GLY A 99 19.57 21.16 -18.59
N PRO A 100 19.33 20.84 -19.87
CA PRO A 100 18.20 20.02 -20.31
C PRO A 100 18.08 18.64 -19.63
N PHE A 101 19.19 17.94 -19.37
CA PHE A 101 19.15 16.66 -18.64
C PHE A 101 18.76 16.84 -17.18
N LEU A 102 19.27 17.89 -16.52
CA LEU A 102 18.89 18.22 -15.16
C LEU A 102 17.41 18.60 -15.07
N LEU A 103 16.88 19.31 -16.08
CA LEU A 103 15.45 19.60 -16.20
C LEU A 103 14.64 18.30 -16.38
N MET A 104 15.14 17.36 -17.17
CA MET A 104 14.54 16.03 -17.31
C MET A 104 14.58 15.23 -15.99
N HIS A 105 15.66 15.34 -15.20
CA HIS A 105 15.77 14.71 -13.88
C HIS A 105 14.78 15.28 -12.86
N LEU A 106 14.51 16.59 -12.89
CA LEU A 106 13.44 17.23 -12.09
C LEU A 106 12.05 16.68 -12.42
N GLY A 107 11.87 16.24 -13.67
CA GLY A 107 10.68 15.51 -14.04
C GLY A 107 10.48 14.20 -13.28
N GLY A 108 11.53 13.62 -12.68
CA GLY A 108 11.43 12.41 -11.86
C GLY A 108 11.19 11.14 -12.67
N THR A 109 11.52 10.00 -12.05
CA THR A 109 11.37 8.67 -12.64
C THR A 109 9.92 8.23 -12.78
N ASP A 110 9.64 7.35 -13.74
CA ASP A 110 8.28 6.82 -13.96
C ASP A 110 7.81 5.87 -12.84
N SER A 111 8.75 5.30 -12.08
CA SER A 111 8.49 4.41 -10.94
C SER A 111 7.90 5.10 -9.71
N ILE A 112 8.10 6.41 -9.57
CA ILE A 112 7.67 7.18 -8.39
C ILE A 112 7.39 8.63 -8.80
N SER A 113 6.13 9.04 -8.72
CA SER A 113 5.70 10.44 -8.82
C SER A 113 5.62 11.09 -7.44
N ALA A 114 5.09 10.34 -6.47
CA ALA A 114 4.87 10.76 -5.09
C ALA A 114 5.45 9.75 -4.09
N PHE A 115 6.07 10.24 -3.02
CA PHE A 115 6.49 9.34 -1.94
C PHE A 115 5.31 8.98 -1.05
N SER A 116 4.46 9.97 -0.76
CA SER A 116 3.27 9.92 0.09
C SER A 116 2.04 10.49 -0.64
N VAL A 117 0.82 10.13 -0.23
CA VAL A 117 -0.40 10.70 -0.84
C VAL A 117 -0.49 12.22 -0.64
N GLU A 118 0.12 12.74 0.42
CA GLU A 118 0.18 14.17 0.71
C GLU A 118 1.00 14.94 -0.33
N ASP A 119 1.98 14.31 -0.96
CA ASP A 119 2.79 14.94 -2.02
C ASP A 119 1.95 15.27 -3.25
N ASN A 120 0.86 14.53 -3.50
CA ASN A 120 -0.07 14.79 -4.62
C ASN A 120 -0.75 16.17 -4.47
N GLU A 121 -1.02 16.60 -3.23
CA GLU A 121 -1.62 17.92 -2.96
C GLU A 121 -0.65 19.08 -3.22
N LEU A 122 0.66 18.80 -3.27
CA LEU A 122 1.71 19.80 -3.51
C LEU A 122 1.98 20.05 -5.02
N TRP A 123 1.12 19.56 -5.92
CA TRP A 123 1.30 19.71 -7.38
C TRP A 123 1.52 21.16 -7.83
N ARG A 124 0.90 22.15 -7.16
CA ARG A 124 1.08 23.59 -7.48
C ARG A 124 2.52 24.06 -7.29
N ARG A 125 3.22 23.54 -6.26
CA ARG A 125 4.64 23.82 -6.02
C ARG A 125 5.48 23.28 -7.17
N HIS A 126 5.20 22.06 -7.62
CA HIS A 126 5.89 21.46 -8.75
C HIS A 126 5.58 22.20 -10.07
N ALA A 127 4.35 22.70 -10.27
CA ALA A 127 3.99 23.50 -11.44
C ALA A 127 4.80 24.82 -11.52
N LEU A 128 4.98 25.52 -10.40
CA LEU A 128 5.86 26.68 -10.32
C LEU A 128 7.34 26.29 -10.53
N GLY A 129 7.72 25.10 -10.07
CA GLY A 129 9.01 24.48 -10.34
C GLY A 129 9.28 24.30 -11.83
N VAL A 130 8.31 23.78 -12.60
CA VAL A 130 8.41 23.65 -14.06
C VAL A 130 8.71 25.00 -14.69
N LEU A 131 7.92 26.03 -14.39
CA LEU A 131 8.10 27.36 -14.96
C LEU A 131 9.47 27.96 -14.62
N SER A 132 9.82 27.99 -13.33
CA SER A 132 11.08 28.60 -12.87
C SER A 132 12.32 27.87 -13.41
N GLN A 133 12.36 26.54 -13.33
CA GLN A 133 13.50 25.75 -13.78
C GLN A 133 13.60 25.70 -15.31
N ALA A 134 12.48 25.74 -16.02
CA ALA A 134 12.46 25.90 -17.47
C ALA A 134 13.06 27.23 -17.90
N LEU A 135 12.71 28.34 -17.24
CA LEU A 135 13.24 29.66 -17.54
C LEU A 135 14.75 29.75 -17.30
N ILE A 136 15.24 29.22 -16.17
CA ILE A 136 16.67 29.20 -15.86
C ILE A 136 17.42 28.33 -16.88
N THR A 137 16.88 27.16 -17.22
CA THR A 137 17.50 26.27 -18.22
C THR A 137 17.48 26.90 -19.62
N ALA A 138 16.41 27.59 -20.01
CA ALA A 138 16.34 28.33 -21.26
C ALA A 138 17.38 29.47 -21.28
N TYR A 139 17.54 30.19 -20.18
CA TYR A 139 18.59 31.21 -20.04
C TYR A 139 20.00 30.63 -20.21
N VAL A 140 20.29 29.47 -19.61
CA VAL A 140 21.55 28.73 -19.82
C VAL A 140 21.77 28.39 -21.29
N LEU A 141 20.73 27.93 -22.00
CA LEU A 141 20.84 27.61 -23.43
C LEU A 141 21.02 28.85 -24.30
N LEU A 142 20.32 29.95 -24.00
CA LEU A 142 20.41 31.21 -24.74
C LEU A 142 21.78 31.87 -24.55
N THR A 143 22.31 31.87 -23.33
CA THR A 143 23.65 32.41 -23.05
C THR A 143 24.72 31.59 -23.79
N ALA A 144 24.62 30.26 -23.77
CA ALA A 144 25.54 29.34 -24.45
C ALA A 144 25.31 29.20 -25.96
N TRP A 145 24.44 30.02 -26.56
CA TRP A 145 24.02 29.83 -27.94
C TRP A 145 25.11 30.24 -28.94
N THR A 146 25.77 29.27 -29.55
CA THR A 146 26.86 29.51 -30.53
C THR A 146 26.48 29.19 -31.98
N ASN A 147 25.19 28.93 -32.27
CA ASN A 147 24.71 28.38 -33.55
C ASN A 147 25.44 27.08 -33.99
N SER A 148 26.10 26.42 -33.05
CA SER A 148 26.79 25.15 -33.27
C SER A 148 25.80 23.98 -33.33
N ARG A 149 26.25 22.84 -33.88
CA ARG A 149 25.46 21.60 -33.88
C ARG A 149 25.00 21.22 -32.46
N LEU A 150 25.83 21.44 -31.44
CA LEU A 150 25.50 21.13 -30.06
C LEU A 150 24.34 21.97 -29.51
N SER A 151 24.28 23.25 -29.89
CA SER A 151 23.17 24.15 -29.54
C SER A 151 21.85 23.63 -30.09
N LEU A 152 21.85 23.17 -31.35
CA LEU A 152 20.69 22.56 -31.99
C LEU A 152 20.28 21.23 -31.32
N LEU A 153 21.25 20.40 -30.92
CA LEU A 153 21.00 19.14 -30.22
C LEU A 153 20.42 19.35 -28.81
N SER A 154 20.58 20.53 -28.21
CA SER A 154 20.04 20.85 -26.88
C SER A 154 18.52 21.04 -26.89
N ILE A 155 17.96 21.53 -28.01
CA ILE A 155 16.52 21.81 -28.16
C ILE A 155 15.65 20.56 -27.94
N PRO A 156 15.87 19.42 -28.62
CA PRO A 156 15.02 18.25 -28.41
C PRO A 156 15.11 17.72 -26.98
N ILE A 157 16.29 17.74 -26.36
CA ILE A 157 16.44 17.32 -24.95
C ILE A 157 15.73 18.28 -24.00
N PHE A 158 15.75 19.59 -24.28
CA PHE A 158 15.02 20.58 -23.50
C PHE A 158 13.50 20.37 -23.60
N CYS A 159 12.98 20.11 -24.79
CA CYS A 159 11.57 19.76 -25.00
C CYS A 159 11.19 18.47 -24.25
N ILE A 160 12.02 17.43 -24.31
CA ILE A 160 11.82 16.19 -23.53
C ILE A 160 11.75 16.50 -22.03
N GLY A 161 12.71 17.28 -21.51
CA GLY A 161 12.76 17.67 -20.10
C GLY A 161 11.51 18.44 -19.65
N LEU A 162 11.05 19.41 -20.45
CA LEU A 162 9.82 20.16 -20.21
C LEU A 162 8.59 19.26 -20.15
N VAL A 163 8.42 18.37 -21.13
CA VAL A 163 7.26 17.48 -21.18
C VAL A 163 7.30 16.52 -20.00
N LYS A 164 8.43 15.87 -19.71
CA LYS A 164 8.55 14.93 -18.58
C LYS A 164 8.30 15.59 -17.22
N TYR A 165 8.72 16.85 -17.05
CA TYR A 165 8.45 17.57 -15.82
C TYR A 165 6.97 17.97 -15.72
N SER A 166 6.36 18.38 -16.83
CA SER A 166 4.92 18.65 -16.92
C SER A 166 4.08 17.39 -16.68
N GLU A 167 4.52 16.22 -17.19
CA GLU A 167 3.89 14.92 -16.93
C GLU A 167 3.82 14.61 -15.43
N ARG A 168 4.91 14.86 -14.68
CA ARG A 168 4.90 14.70 -13.21
C ARG A 168 3.87 15.59 -12.56
N VAL A 169 3.80 16.86 -12.94
CA VAL A 169 2.81 17.81 -12.40
C VAL A 169 1.38 17.34 -12.71
N TRP A 170 1.14 16.88 -13.94
CA TRP A 170 -0.16 16.37 -14.34
C TRP A 170 -0.59 15.14 -13.53
N VAL A 171 0.32 14.18 -13.32
CA VAL A 171 0.07 13.00 -12.47
C VAL A 171 -0.25 13.41 -11.03
N LEU A 172 0.56 14.28 -10.42
CA LEU A 172 0.28 14.74 -9.05
C LEU A 172 -1.08 15.44 -8.96
N TYR A 173 -1.43 16.22 -9.98
CA TYR A 173 -2.73 16.88 -10.06
C TYR A 173 -3.88 15.88 -10.23
N SER A 174 -3.77 14.89 -11.13
CA SER A 174 -4.82 13.88 -11.34
C SER A 174 -5.05 13.03 -10.10
N SER A 175 -3.99 12.65 -9.39
CA SER A 175 -4.02 11.88 -8.15
C SER A 175 -4.37 12.70 -6.90
N SER A 176 -4.54 14.03 -7.01
CA SER A 176 -4.99 14.86 -5.89
C SER A 176 -6.41 14.49 -5.46
N LYS A 177 -6.72 14.54 -4.16
CA LYS A 177 -7.99 14.05 -3.60
C LYS A 177 -9.20 14.64 -4.31
N LYS A 178 -9.19 15.95 -4.56
CA LYS A 178 -10.30 16.65 -5.24
C LYS A 178 -10.45 16.19 -6.69
N LYS A 179 -9.35 16.09 -7.44
CA LYS A 179 -9.41 15.76 -8.86
C LYS A 179 -9.73 14.28 -9.07
N PHE A 180 -9.11 13.40 -8.28
CA PHE A 180 -9.36 11.96 -8.26
C PHE A 180 -10.85 11.69 -7.97
N ARG A 181 -11.40 12.27 -6.90
CA ARG A 181 -12.83 12.14 -6.56
C ARG A 181 -13.75 12.61 -7.68
N ASN A 182 -13.45 13.75 -8.31
CA ASN A 182 -14.27 14.27 -9.41
C ASN A 182 -14.12 13.49 -10.73
N SER A 183 -13.10 12.64 -10.87
CA SER A 183 -12.89 11.83 -12.07
C SER A 183 -13.74 10.55 -12.07
N ILE A 184 -14.21 10.14 -10.90
CA ILE A 184 -15.05 8.96 -10.75
C ILE A 184 -16.47 9.37 -11.09
N PRO A 185 -17.13 8.68 -12.04
CA PRO A 185 -18.53 8.93 -12.33
C PRO A 185 -19.31 8.67 -11.05
N THR A 186 -19.82 9.73 -10.42
CA THR A 186 -20.81 9.56 -9.37
C THR A 186 -22.02 8.94 -10.05
N THR A 187 -22.35 7.72 -9.69
CA THR A 187 -23.71 7.17 -9.86
C THR A 187 -24.64 7.98 -8.97
N SER A 188 -24.83 9.26 -9.29
CA SER A 188 -26.15 9.83 -9.14
C SER A 188 -26.98 9.04 -10.13
N PHE A 189 -27.69 8.04 -9.64
CA PHE A 189 -29.00 7.77 -10.22
C PHE A 189 -29.71 9.12 -10.18
N SER A 190 -29.65 9.85 -11.29
CA SER A 190 -30.65 10.85 -11.57
C SER A 190 -31.91 10.00 -11.60
N ASP A 191 -32.71 10.09 -10.54
CA ASP A 191 -34.01 9.45 -10.43
C ASP A 191 -34.81 9.60 -11.74
N SER A 192 -34.53 10.61 -12.56
CA SER A 192 -35.06 10.76 -13.92
C SER A 192 -34.94 9.52 -14.81
N ASN A 193 -33.77 8.89 -14.97
CA ASN A 193 -33.59 7.92 -16.07
C ASN A 193 -34.26 6.57 -15.79
N VAL A 194 -34.24 6.10 -14.54
CA VAL A 194 -34.91 4.85 -14.15
C VAL A 194 -36.41 5.06 -14.07
N THR A 195 -36.86 6.22 -13.53
CA THR A 195 -38.29 6.54 -13.46
C THR A 195 -38.87 6.79 -14.85
N GLU A 196 -38.12 7.40 -15.77
CA GLU A 196 -38.53 7.60 -17.17
C GLU A 196 -38.61 6.27 -17.93
N GLN A 197 -37.66 5.35 -17.74
CA GLN A 197 -37.75 4.00 -18.34
C GLN A 197 -38.87 3.15 -17.73
N CYS A 198 -39.13 3.23 -16.42
CA CYS A 198 -40.27 2.58 -15.79
C CYS A 198 -41.60 3.15 -16.29
N ASN A 199 -41.70 4.48 -16.42
CA ASN A 199 -42.88 5.15 -16.96
C ASN A 199 -43.11 4.80 -18.43
N LEU A 200 -42.05 4.70 -19.25
CA LEU A 200 -42.14 4.27 -20.64
C LEU A 200 -42.64 2.82 -20.75
N LYS A 201 -42.11 1.90 -19.95
CA LYS A 201 -42.56 0.49 -19.95
C LYS A 201 -43.99 0.31 -19.41
N GLN A 202 -44.45 1.16 -18.49
CA GLN A 202 -45.85 1.22 -18.07
C GLN A 202 -46.78 1.77 -19.17
N LEU A 203 -46.34 2.80 -19.90
CA LEU A 203 -47.08 3.35 -21.05
C LEU A 203 -47.18 2.35 -22.21
N GLU A 204 -46.20 1.46 -22.34
CA GLU A 204 -46.22 0.33 -23.29
C GLU A 204 -47.09 -0.86 -22.82
N GLY A 205 -47.70 -0.79 -21.63
CA GLY A 205 -48.69 -1.76 -21.15
C GLY A 205 -48.12 -2.97 -20.40
N TYR A 206 -46.84 -2.94 -20.00
CA TYR A 206 -46.25 -4.01 -19.19
C TYR A 206 -46.62 -3.86 -17.71
N ASN A 207 -47.22 -4.90 -17.13
CA ASN A 207 -47.61 -4.93 -15.72
C ASN A 207 -46.42 -5.42 -14.88
N LEU A 208 -45.72 -4.50 -14.21
CA LEU A 208 -44.53 -4.80 -13.40
C LEU A 208 -44.94 -5.45 -12.06
N THR A 209 -45.06 -6.77 -12.07
CA THR A 209 -45.01 -7.58 -10.84
C THR A 209 -43.64 -8.25 -10.76
N HIS A 210 -42.94 -8.00 -9.64
CA HIS A 210 -41.63 -8.56 -9.25
C HIS A 210 -41.02 -9.56 -10.24
N GLN A 211 -40.33 -9.04 -11.26
CA GLN A 211 -39.39 -9.81 -12.06
C GLN A 211 -38.20 -8.92 -12.38
N VAL A 212 -37.03 -9.48 -12.06
CA VAL A 212 -35.69 -8.95 -12.28
C VAL A 212 -35.61 -8.35 -13.69
N LEU A 213 -35.22 -7.08 -13.77
CA LEU A 213 -34.86 -6.43 -15.02
C LEU A 213 -33.56 -7.10 -15.53
N GLU A 214 -33.70 -8.18 -16.31
CA GLU A 214 -32.66 -8.57 -17.26
C GLU A 214 -32.57 -7.45 -18.30
N PHE A 215 -31.53 -6.61 -18.18
CA PHE A 215 -31.08 -5.81 -19.30
C PHE A 215 -30.17 -6.69 -20.14
N GLU A 216 -30.46 -6.73 -21.45
CA GLU A 216 -29.66 -7.37 -22.48
C GLU A 216 -28.19 -6.99 -22.31
N VAL A 217 -27.41 -7.91 -21.73
CA VAL A 217 -25.97 -7.98 -21.94
C VAL A 217 -25.82 -8.23 -23.42
N SER A 218 -25.39 -7.20 -24.14
CA SER A 218 -24.95 -7.25 -25.53
C SER A 218 -24.38 -8.63 -25.87
N GLU A 219 -25.10 -9.37 -26.72
CA GLU A 219 -24.67 -10.66 -27.22
C GLU A 219 -23.26 -10.54 -27.84
N ASN A 220 -22.43 -11.55 -27.51
CA ASN A 220 -21.14 -11.93 -28.11
C ASN A 220 -19.87 -11.20 -27.63
N PRO A 221 -19.21 -11.76 -26.59
CA PRO A 221 -17.95 -12.50 -26.81
C PRO A 221 -17.82 -13.85 -26.07
N ALA A 222 -18.88 -14.37 -25.46
CA ALA A 222 -18.81 -15.46 -24.48
C ALA A 222 -18.36 -16.84 -25.02
N ILE A 223 -18.49 -17.11 -26.33
CA ILE A 223 -18.28 -18.46 -26.87
C ILE A 223 -16.78 -18.79 -27.08
N ILE A 224 -15.91 -17.78 -27.20
CA ILE A 224 -14.44 -17.98 -27.33
C ILE A 224 -13.70 -17.75 -26.00
N GLU A 225 -14.29 -17.03 -25.03
CA GLU A 225 -13.77 -16.85 -23.67
C GLU A 225 -13.42 -18.19 -23.00
N THR A 226 -14.19 -19.24 -23.25
CA THR A 226 -14.05 -20.53 -22.56
C THR A 226 -12.78 -21.32 -22.89
N GLN A 227 -12.10 -21.11 -24.02
CA GLN A 227 -10.85 -21.82 -24.36
C GLN A 227 -9.59 -21.10 -23.87
N VAL A 228 -9.54 -19.76 -23.94
CA VAL A 228 -8.39 -18.97 -23.47
C VAL A 228 -8.38 -18.89 -21.95
N VAL A 229 -9.56 -18.67 -21.33
CA VAL A 229 -9.72 -18.60 -19.87
C VAL A 229 -9.41 -19.95 -19.19
N LYS A 230 -9.71 -21.09 -19.83
CA LYS A 230 -9.34 -22.41 -19.31
C LYS A 230 -7.83 -22.68 -19.36
N SER A 231 -7.08 -22.03 -20.24
CA SER A 231 -5.63 -22.27 -20.38
C SER A 231 -4.78 -21.57 -19.32
N ILE A 232 -5.28 -20.49 -18.71
CA ILE A 232 -4.53 -19.67 -17.74
C ILE A 232 -5.47 -19.25 -16.59
N SER A 233 -5.42 -19.98 -15.47
CA SER A 233 -6.25 -19.72 -14.26
C SER A 233 -6.17 -18.28 -13.74
N ASP A 234 -5.06 -17.57 -13.99
CA ASP A 234 -4.87 -16.19 -13.50
C ASP A 234 -5.41 -15.10 -14.45
N ALA A 235 -5.72 -15.43 -15.70
CA ALA A 235 -6.28 -14.49 -16.66
C ALA A 235 -7.71 -14.10 -16.31
N SER A 236 -8.51 -15.05 -15.80
CA SER A 236 -9.86 -14.77 -15.29
C SER A 236 -9.82 -13.83 -14.08
N LYS A 237 -8.92 -14.08 -13.12
CA LYS A 237 -8.75 -13.24 -11.92
C LYS A 237 -8.39 -11.81 -12.28
N LEU A 238 -7.51 -11.64 -13.28
CA LEU A 238 -7.16 -10.33 -13.82
C LEU A 238 -8.37 -9.65 -14.46
N LEU A 239 -9.19 -10.36 -15.23
CA LEU A 239 -10.40 -9.81 -15.83
C LEU A 239 -11.42 -9.38 -14.76
N THR A 240 -11.66 -10.23 -13.76
CA THR A 240 -12.54 -9.92 -12.62
C THR A 240 -12.07 -8.68 -11.87
N ALA A 241 -10.78 -8.57 -11.57
CA ALA A 241 -10.21 -7.39 -10.93
C ALA A 241 -10.44 -6.11 -11.75
N TYR A 242 -10.24 -6.17 -13.07
CA TYR A 242 -10.44 -5.01 -13.96
C TYR A 242 -11.90 -4.56 -14.04
N ASN A 243 -12.85 -5.50 -13.98
CA ASN A 243 -14.28 -5.19 -13.99
C ASN A 243 -14.72 -4.40 -12.75
N PHE A 244 -14.08 -4.63 -11.59
CA PHE A 244 -14.41 -3.95 -10.33
C PHE A 244 -13.52 -2.73 -10.02
N LEU A 245 -12.62 -2.33 -10.92
CA LEU A 245 -11.71 -1.21 -10.65
C LEU A 245 -12.43 0.11 -10.37
N ASP A 246 -13.54 0.39 -11.03
CA ASP A 246 -14.27 1.64 -10.81
C ASP A 246 -14.97 1.65 -9.43
N MET A 247 -15.48 0.50 -8.99
CA MET A 247 -15.97 0.32 -7.61
C MET A 247 -14.84 0.59 -6.61
N VAL A 248 -13.67 -0.02 -6.78
CA VAL A 248 -12.52 0.17 -5.88
C VAL A 248 -12.00 1.61 -5.91
N LYS A 249 -11.95 2.27 -7.08
CA LYS A 249 -11.62 3.71 -7.16
C LYS A 249 -12.61 4.55 -6.35
N GLY A 250 -13.91 4.26 -6.45
CA GLY A 250 -14.96 4.93 -5.66
C GLY A 250 -14.75 4.77 -4.16
N LEU A 251 -14.40 3.57 -3.68
CA LEU A 251 -14.04 3.34 -2.27
C LEU A 251 -12.87 4.22 -1.83
N PHE A 252 -11.79 4.27 -2.61
CA PHE A 252 -10.61 5.09 -2.28
C PHE A 252 -10.87 6.61 -2.37
N ALA A 253 -11.87 7.03 -3.16
CA ALA A 253 -12.27 8.41 -3.30
C ALA A 253 -13.32 8.87 -2.28
N ASP A 254 -13.80 7.95 -1.43
CA ASP A 254 -14.87 8.21 -0.47
C ASP A 254 -16.15 8.70 -1.18
N VAL A 255 -16.50 8.01 -2.27
CA VAL A 255 -17.70 8.22 -3.10
C VAL A 255 -18.71 7.12 -2.80
N LEU A 256 -19.99 7.49 -2.70
CA LEU A 256 -21.07 6.53 -2.55
C LEU A 256 -21.23 5.69 -3.83
N LEU A 257 -21.20 4.38 -3.67
CA LEU A 257 -21.25 3.41 -4.74
C LEU A 257 -22.67 2.90 -4.98
N GLY A 258 -22.93 2.53 -6.24
CA GLY A 258 -24.19 1.94 -6.66
C GLY A 258 -24.38 0.53 -6.09
N VAL A 259 -25.65 0.16 -5.89
CA VAL A 259 -26.05 -1.16 -5.36
C VAL A 259 -25.73 -2.29 -6.35
N HIS A 260 -25.79 -2.01 -7.65
CA HIS A 260 -25.55 -3.02 -8.69
C HIS A 260 -24.11 -3.55 -8.68
N ASP A 261 -23.10 -2.66 -8.58
CA ASP A 261 -21.69 -3.06 -8.54
C ASP A 261 -21.39 -3.93 -7.31
N ARG A 262 -22.03 -3.60 -6.18
CA ARG A 262 -21.96 -4.36 -4.94
C ARG A 262 -22.50 -5.77 -5.13
N ASP A 263 -23.71 -5.90 -5.67
CA ASP A 263 -24.40 -7.19 -5.75
C ASP A 263 -23.71 -8.13 -6.76
N ALA A 264 -23.23 -7.58 -7.89
CA ALA A 264 -22.44 -8.33 -8.87
C ALA A 264 -21.10 -8.81 -8.27
N SER A 265 -20.40 -7.95 -7.52
CA SER A 265 -19.19 -8.32 -6.81
C SER A 265 -19.45 -9.41 -5.76
N LYS A 266 -20.51 -9.23 -4.97
CA LYS A 266 -20.87 -10.14 -3.89
C LYS A 266 -21.18 -11.53 -4.44
N GLU A 267 -21.96 -11.63 -5.51
CA GLU A 267 -22.27 -12.90 -6.16
C GLU A 267 -21.00 -13.68 -6.57
N ILE A 268 -20.03 -12.99 -7.17
CA ILE A 268 -18.77 -13.60 -7.60
C ILE A 268 -17.92 -14.09 -6.41
N PHE A 269 -17.84 -13.31 -5.33
CA PHE A 269 -17.07 -13.69 -4.14
C PHE A 269 -17.77 -14.74 -3.27
N GLU A 270 -19.11 -14.78 -3.28
CA GLU A 270 -19.90 -15.80 -2.60
C GLU A 270 -19.97 -17.12 -3.37
N HIS A 271 -19.68 -17.12 -4.67
CA HIS A 271 -19.71 -18.32 -5.50
C HIS A 271 -18.84 -19.46 -4.94
N ASN A 272 -19.32 -20.71 -5.05
CA ASN A 272 -18.68 -21.89 -4.44
C ASN A 272 -17.28 -22.19 -4.99
N ASN A 273 -16.96 -21.72 -6.19
CA ASN A 273 -15.63 -21.91 -6.81
C ASN A 273 -14.59 -20.87 -6.36
N MET A 274 -14.99 -19.81 -5.64
CA MET A 274 -14.05 -18.78 -5.18
C MET A 274 -13.28 -19.25 -3.94
N ASN A 275 -11.98 -19.47 -4.09
CA ASN A 275 -11.07 -19.79 -2.99
C ASN A 275 -10.48 -18.50 -2.38
N ALA A 276 -10.09 -18.54 -1.11
CA ALA A 276 -9.44 -17.44 -0.41
C ALA A 276 -8.20 -16.92 -1.15
N GLY A 277 -7.32 -17.83 -1.62
CA GLY A 277 -6.13 -17.43 -2.37
C GLY A 277 -6.44 -16.64 -3.65
N ASP A 278 -7.55 -16.96 -4.31
CA ASP A 278 -7.98 -16.29 -5.54
C ASP A 278 -8.62 -14.93 -5.24
N ALA A 279 -9.46 -14.85 -4.20
CA ALA A 279 -10.06 -13.59 -3.73
C ALA A 279 -8.99 -12.58 -3.30
N PHE A 280 -8.01 -13.01 -2.49
CA PHE A 280 -6.89 -12.15 -2.11
C PHE A 280 -6.06 -11.73 -3.33
N LYS A 281 -5.89 -12.58 -4.32
CA LYS A 281 -5.16 -12.25 -5.56
C LYS A 281 -5.88 -11.21 -6.42
N ILE A 282 -7.21 -11.26 -6.49
CA ILE A 282 -8.02 -10.22 -7.16
C ILE A 282 -7.79 -8.88 -6.47
N ILE A 283 -7.95 -8.84 -5.14
CA ILE A 283 -7.71 -7.64 -4.32
C ILE A 283 -6.28 -7.12 -4.48
N GLU A 284 -5.28 -8.00 -4.54
CA GLU A 284 -3.88 -7.61 -4.75
C GLU A 284 -3.65 -6.92 -6.11
N ILE A 285 -4.34 -7.34 -7.17
CA ILE A 285 -4.32 -6.72 -8.50
C ILE A 285 -4.96 -5.33 -8.44
N GLU A 286 -6.14 -5.21 -7.82
CA GLU A 286 -6.84 -3.94 -7.65
C GLU A 286 -6.02 -2.94 -6.84
N LEU A 287 -5.44 -3.37 -5.71
CA LEU A 287 -4.54 -2.54 -4.91
C LEU A 287 -3.27 -2.15 -5.68
N SER A 288 -2.77 -3.02 -6.56
CA SER A 288 -1.66 -2.67 -7.45
C SER A 288 -2.04 -1.52 -8.37
N TYR A 289 -3.25 -1.57 -8.93
CA TYR A 289 -3.75 -0.53 -9.80
C TYR A 289 -3.92 0.80 -9.05
N ILE A 290 -4.52 0.78 -7.85
CA ILE A 290 -4.66 1.99 -7.01
C ILE A 290 -3.29 2.55 -6.62
N TYR A 291 -2.31 1.69 -6.31
CA TYR A 291 -0.95 2.14 -6.06
C TYR A 291 -0.34 2.86 -7.28
N ASP A 292 -0.48 2.26 -8.47
CA ASP A 292 0.04 2.82 -9.71
C ASP A 292 -0.61 4.18 -10.02
N LEU A 293 -1.91 4.34 -9.71
CA LEU A 293 -2.64 5.59 -9.86
C LEU A 293 -2.20 6.68 -8.88
N MET A 294 -1.87 6.32 -7.64
CA MET A 294 -1.59 7.30 -6.58
C MET A 294 -0.11 7.68 -6.45
N TYR A 295 0.81 6.78 -6.82
CA TYR A 295 2.23 6.91 -6.49
C TYR A 295 3.19 6.84 -7.68
N THR A 296 2.70 6.49 -8.87
CA THR A 296 3.56 6.31 -10.06
C THR A 296 3.05 7.14 -11.23
N LYS A 297 3.84 7.22 -12.30
CA LYS A 297 3.40 7.85 -13.56
C LYS A 297 2.66 6.89 -14.49
N ALA A 298 2.32 5.68 -14.03
CA ALA A 298 1.77 4.61 -14.85
C ALA A 298 0.50 5.03 -15.63
N GLU A 299 -0.37 5.85 -15.05
CA GLU A 299 -1.60 6.30 -15.72
C GLU A 299 -1.31 7.06 -17.01
N VAL A 300 -0.36 8.00 -16.97
CA VAL A 300 0.08 8.79 -18.13
C VAL A 300 0.94 7.95 -19.07
N VAL A 301 1.89 7.18 -18.52
CA VAL A 301 2.84 6.38 -19.31
C VAL A 301 2.14 5.27 -20.10
N TYR A 302 1.09 4.66 -19.55
CA TYR A 302 0.34 3.58 -20.19
C TYR A 302 -0.83 4.06 -21.06
N SER A 303 -0.99 5.38 -21.22
CA SER A 303 -1.90 5.95 -22.21
C SER A 303 -1.33 5.82 -23.63
N ILE A 304 -2.18 5.84 -24.66
CA ILE A 304 -1.74 5.82 -26.06
C ILE A 304 -0.78 6.98 -26.34
N TRP A 305 -1.10 8.17 -25.83
CA TRP A 305 -0.24 9.36 -25.94
C TRP A 305 1.12 9.16 -25.26
N GLY A 306 1.12 8.55 -24.07
CA GLY A 306 2.35 8.19 -23.34
C GLY A 306 3.22 7.19 -24.10
N ILE A 307 2.63 6.16 -24.71
CA ILE A 307 3.38 5.18 -25.52
C ILE A 307 4.04 5.87 -26.72
N VAL A 308 3.27 6.68 -27.45
CA VAL A 308 3.76 7.43 -28.61
C VAL A 308 4.88 8.39 -28.21
N SER A 309 4.71 9.14 -27.10
CA SER A 309 5.72 10.09 -26.65
C SER A 309 7.04 9.39 -26.29
N ARG A 310 7.00 8.23 -25.64
CA ARG A 310 8.20 7.46 -25.27
C ARG A 310 8.96 6.93 -26.48
N ILE A 311 8.25 6.47 -27.51
CA ILE A 311 8.87 6.07 -28.78
C ILE A 311 9.57 7.26 -29.41
N ILE A 312 8.92 8.42 -29.46
CA ILE A 312 9.51 9.67 -29.98
C ILE A 312 10.75 10.07 -29.16
N TRP A 313 10.71 9.98 -27.82
CA TRP A 313 11.85 10.28 -26.95
C TRP A 313 13.04 9.36 -27.20
N ILE A 314 12.82 8.06 -27.39
CA ILE A 314 13.89 7.12 -27.74
C ILE A 314 14.56 7.51 -29.05
N PHE A 315 13.77 7.80 -30.10
CA PHE A 315 14.33 8.21 -31.39
C PHE A 315 15.07 9.54 -31.31
N LEU A 316 14.56 10.51 -30.55
CA LEU A 316 15.23 11.81 -30.36
C LEU A 316 16.52 11.67 -29.56
N ILE A 317 16.53 10.94 -28.45
CA ILE A 317 17.75 10.69 -27.65
C ILE A 317 18.77 9.90 -28.46
N LEU A 318 18.34 8.89 -29.21
CA LEU A 318 19.22 8.09 -30.07
C LEU A 318 19.81 8.93 -31.20
N SER A 319 19.01 9.78 -31.84
CA SER A 319 19.47 10.72 -32.87
C SER A 319 20.53 11.68 -32.30
N VAL A 320 20.28 12.25 -31.12
CA VAL A 320 21.25 13.11 -30.44
C VAL A 320 22.54 12.37 -30.08
N LEU A 321 22.44 11.13 -29.59
CA LEU A 321 23.59 10.28 -29.30
C LEU A 321 24.43 10.01 -30.55
N VAL A 322 23.80 9.59 -31.65
CA VAL A 322 24.48 9.32 -32.93
C VAL A 322 25.13 10.58 -33.49
N MET A 323 24.47 11.74 -33.40
CA MET A 323 25.01 13.02 -33.88
C MET A 323 26.16 13.56 -33.00
N LEU A 324 26.21 13.16 -31.72
CA LEU A 324 27.29 13.54 -30.80
C LEU A 324 28.56 12.68 -30.98
N LEU A 325 28.43 11.44 -31.47
CA LEU A 325 29.57 10.53 -31.67
C LEU A 325 30.61 11.06 -32.68
N PRO A 326 30.28 11.60 -33.87
CA PRO A 326 31.26 12.19 -34.79
C PRO A 326 32.03 13.38 -34.22
N LEU A 327 31.46 14.09 -33.24
CA LEU A 327 32.18 15.16 -32.52
C LEU A 327 33.38 14.60 -31.73
N MET A 328 33.44 13.29 -31.45
CA MET A 328 34.57 12.61 -30.81
C MET A 328 35.86 12.68 -31.61
N GLN A 329 35.77 12.60 -32.94
CA GLN A 329 36.94 12.44 -33.79
C GLN A 329 37.74 13.74 -33.89
N LYS A 330 37.14 14.87 -33.51
CA LYS A 330 37.76 16.20 -33.41
C LYS A 330 38.20 16.52 -31.98
N GLN A 331 38.97 15.62 -31.35
CA GLN A 331 39.42 15.65 -29.94
C GLN A 331 40.07 16.95 -29.44
N GLN A 332 40.43 17.88 -30.32
CA GLN A 332 41.16 19.11 -29.98
C GLN A 332 40.31 20.20 -29.28
N ARG A 333 38.97 20.12 -29.30
CA ARG A 333 38.11 21.23 -28.83
C ARG A 333 37.43 21.06 -27.46
N TYR A 334 37.32 19.84 -26.93
CA TYR A 334 36.56 19.55 -25.70
C TYR A 334 37.42 18.87 -24.64
N SER A 335 37.16 19.17 -23.37
CA SER A 335 37.74 18.40 -22.27
C SER A 335 37.15 16.99 -22.24
N LYS A 336 38.02 15.99 -22.06
CA LYS A 336 37.65 14.56 -22.08
C LYS A 336 36.60 14.24 -21.02
N ILE A 337 36.69 14.85 -19.84
CA ILE A 337 35.80 14.57 -18.70
C ILE A 337 34.37 15.00 -19.03
N GLU A 338 34.16 16.24 -19.47
CA GLU A 338 32.85 16.77 -19.83
C GLU A 338 32.17 15.93 -20.91
N TYR A 339 32.95 15.47 -21.88
CA TYR A 339 32.46 14.59 -22.93
C TYR A 339 31.99 13.23 -22.39
N TYR A 340 32.77 12.57 -21.52
CA TYR A 340 32.35 11.29 -20.95
C TYR A 340 31.09 11.45 -20.09
N ILE A 341 30.94 12.56 -19.36
CA ILE A 341 29.74 12.85 -18.59
C ILE A 341 28.52 13.02 -19.51
N THR A 342 28.62 13.78 -20.61
CA THR A 342 27.50 13.92 -21.56
C THR A 342 27.12 12.59 -22.21
N LEU A 343 28.11 11.76 -22.56
CA LEU A 343 27.88 10.42 -23.10
C LEU A 343 27.13 9.54 -22.09
N VAL A 344 27.56 9.51 -20.83
CA VAL A 344 26.90 8.75 -19.77
C VAL A 344 25.46 9.24 -19.54
N LEU A 345 25.22 10.56 -19.54
CA LEU A 345 23.88 11.12 -19.42
C LEU A 345 22.95 10.65 -20.55
N LEU A 346 23.42 10.67 -21.80
CA LEU A 346 22.64 10.21 -22.96
C LEU A 346 22.35 8.71 -22.92
N VAL A 347 23.36 7.90 -22.64
CA VAL A 347 23.22 6.44 -22.56
C VAL A 347 22.26 6.06 -21.44
N VAL A 348 22.40 6.64 -20.25
CA VAL A 348 21.49 6.37 -19.14
C VAL A 348 20.08 6.88 -19.45
N ALA A 349 19.92 8.06 -20.06
CA ALA A 349 18.62 8.55 -20.49
C ALA A 349 17.92 7.57 -21.44
N LEU A 350 18.64 7.03 -22.43
CA LEU A 350 18.13 6.01 -23.35
C LEU A 350 17.73 4.73 -22.61
N LEU A 351 18.58 4.25 -21.70
CA LEU A 351 18.28 3.06 -20.88
C LEU A 351 17.05 3.27 -19.99
N LEU A 352 16.85 4.47 -19.44
CA LEU A 352 15.67 4.81 -18.65
C LEU A 352 14.39 4.72 -19.50
N GLU A 353 14.39 5.26 -20.73
CA GLU A 353 13.21 5.13 -21.62
C GLU A 353 12.95 3.68 -22.03
N LEU A 354 13.99 2.92 -22.37
CA LEU A 354 13.87 1.49 -22.69
C LEU A 354 13.29 0.69 -21.50
N SER A 355 13.73 1.02 -20.28
CA SER A 355 13.21 0.39 -19.07
C SER A 355 11.74 0.72 -18.79
N ALA A 356 11.27 1.91 -19.19
CA ALA A 356 9.87 2.31 -19.08
C ALA A 356 8.99 1.51 -20.04
N ILE A 357 9.43 1.30 -21.29
CA ILE A 357 8.75 0.43 -22.26
C ILE A 357 8.75 -1.02 -21.79
N ALA A 358 9.88 -1.54 -21.30
CA ALA A 358 9.95 -2.89 -20.74
C ALA A 358 8.96 -3.05 -19.58
N SER A 359 8.90 -2.06 -18.68
CA SER A 359 7.94 -2.03 -17.58
C SER A 359 6.48 -1.99 -18.05
N LEU A 360 6.20 -1.36 -19.19
CA LEU A 360 4.87 -1.32 -19.79
C LEU A 360 4.48 -2.71 -20.31
N LEU A 361 5.37 -3.38 -21.05
CA LEU A 361 5.13 -4.72 -21.59
C LEU A 361 4.83 -5.76 -20.50
N TYR A 362 5.49 -5.66 -19.34
CA TYR A 362 5.26 -6.55 -18.20
C TYR A 362 4.16 -6.07 -17.23
N SER A 363 3.41 -5.03 -17.57
CA SER A 363 2.32 -4.52 -16.73
C SER A 363 1.10 -5.44 -16.77
N ASP A 364 0.31 -5.39 -15.70
CA ASP A 364 -1.00 -6.07 -15.63
C ASP A 364 -2.01 -5.43 -16.62
N ARG A 365 -1.85 -4.14 -16.95
CA ARG A 365 -2.70 -3.43 -17.93
C ARG A 365 -2.50 -3.93 -19.35
N THR A 366 -1.25 -4.19 -19.73
CA THR A 366 -0.91 -4.77 -21.03
C THR A 366 -1.41 -6.20 -21.10
N ALA A 367 -1.26 -7.00 -20.03
CA ALA A 367 -1.86 -8.33 -19.97
C ALA A 367 -3.39 -8.29 -20.16
N HIS A 368 -4.09 -7.38 -19.49
CA HIS A 368 -5.54 -7.19 -19.64
C HIS A 368 -5.91 -6.85 -21.09
N TRP A 369 -5.25 -5.86 -21.69
CA TRP A 369 -5.48 -5.46 -23.09
C TRP A 369 -5.23 -6.61 -24.08
N LEU A 370 -4.20 -7.43 -23.86
CA LEU A 370 -3.94 -8.60 -24.71
C LEU A 370 -5.04 -9.67 -24.59
N ILE A 371 -5.58 -9.87 -23.40
CA ILE A 371 -6.66 -10.83 -23.14
C ILE A 371 -7.93 -10.36 -23.83
N THR A 372 -8.32 -9.09 -23.65
CA THR A 372 -9.55 -8.53 -24.22
C THR A 372 -9.53 -8.45 -25.75
N HIS A 373 -8.35 -8.27 -26.37
CA HIS A 373 -8.18 -8.25 -27.82
C HIS A 373 -7.72 -9.59 -28.42
N TYR A 374 -7.82 -10.69 -27.68
CA TYR A 374 -7.55 -12.05 -28.16
C TYR A 374 -6.14 -12.27 -28.75
N LYS A 375 -5.12 -11.54 -28.27
CA LYS A 375 -3.73 -11.62 -28.77
C LYS A 375 -2.92 -12.71 -28.06
N THR A 376 -3.33 -13.97 -28.24
CA THR A 376 -2.82 -15.13 -27.49
C THR A 376 -1.33 -15.45 -27.73
N THR A 377 -0.78 -15.18 -28.92
CA THR A 377 0.64 -15.44 -29.23
C THR A 377 1.58 -14.55 -28.41
N ILE A 378 1.29 -13.25 -28.33
CA ILE A 378 2.12 -12.30 -27.58
C ILE A 378 1.98 -12.54 -26.08
N LEU A 379 0.78 -12.92 -25.64
CA LEU A 379 0.52 -13.24 -24.24
C LEU A 379 1.33 -14.46 -23.78
N LYS A 380 1.39 -15.54 -24.57
CA LYS A 380 2.22 -16.72 -24.28
C LYS A 380 3.71 -16.37 -24.18
N ILE A 381 4.20 -15.48 -25.05
CA ILE A 381 5.60 -15.00 -24.99
C ILE A 381 5.85 -14.22 -23.70
N LEU A 382 4.95 -13.28 -23.35
CA LEU A 382 5.08 -12.50 -22.12
C LEU A 382 4.97 -13.37 -20.87
N GLU A 383 4.12 -14.39 -20.88
CA GLU A 383 3.94 -15.33 -19.79
C GLU A 383 5.15 -16.27 -19.63
N TYR A 384 5.81 -16.64 -20.73
CA TYR A 384 7.07 -17.38 -20.69
C TYR A 384 8.17 -16.59 -19.96
N PHE A 385 8.33 -15.31 -20.27
CA PHE A 385 9.37 -14.46 -19.67
C PHE A 385 9.01 -13.95 -18.27
N SER A 386 7.73 -13.67 -18.01
CA SER A 386 7.25 -13.12 -16.74
C SER A 386 5.83 -13.61 -16.43
N PRO A 387 5.69 -14.81 -15.83
CA PRO A 387 4.40 -15.42 -15.54
C PRO A 387 3.53 -14.51 -14.65
N LEU A 388 2.26 -14.30 -15.02
CA LEU A 388 1.30 -13.51 -14.22
C LEU A 388 1.17 -14.03 -12.78
N ALA A 389 1.30 -15.35 -12.63
CA ALA A 389 1.28 -16.06 -11.35
C ALA A 389 2.44 -15.71 -10.42
N LYS A 390 3.62 -15.40 -10.99
CA LYS A 390 4.86 -15.14 -10.23
C LYS A 390 5.14 -13.66 -10.03
N ARG A 391 4.31 -12.77 -10.59
CA ARG A 391 4.44 -11.32 -10.37
C ARG A 391 4.19 -11.02 -8.90
N ARG A 392 5.25 -10.70 -8.17
CA ARG A 392 5.15 -10.18 -6.79
C ARG A 392 4.47 -8.83 -6.82
N ARG A 393 3.17 -8.83 -6.53
CA ARG A 393 2.37 -7.60 -6.41
C ARG A 393 2.57 -6.98 -5.05
N TRP A 394 2.76 -7.80 -4.02
CA TRP A 394 2.89 -7.40 -2.63
C TRP A 394 3.94 -8.25 -1.91
N SER A 395 4.28 -7.85 -0.69
CA SER A 395 5.34 -8.50 0.09
C SER A 395 4.95 -9.88 0.63
N ASP A 396 3.66 -10.24 0.56
CA ASP A 396 3.08 -11.43 1.21
C ASP A 396 3.53 -11.54 2.68
N SER A 397 3.78 -10.40 3.34
CA SER A 397 4.35 -10.36 4.68
C SER A 397 3.55 -9.44 5.59
N LEU A 398 3.20 -9.97 6.75
CA LEU A 398 2.65 -9.21 7.87
C LEU A 398 3.80 -8.76 8.75
N LYS A 399 3.87 -7.46 9.01
CA LYS A 399 4.69 -6.97 10.11
C LYS A 399 3.95 -7.31 11.40
N LEU A 400 4.55 -8.21 12.17
CA LEU A 400 4.07 -8.55 13.50
C LEU A 400 5.00 -7.91 14.51
N LEU A 401 4.41 -7.30 15.54
CA LEU A 401 5.18 -6.79 16.65
C LEU A 401 5.76 -7.97 17.43
N SER A 402 7.06 -8.22 17.29
CA SER A 402 7.79 -9.12 18.16
C SER A 402 8.90 -8.36 18.87
N PHE A 403 8.79 -8.29 20.19
CA PHE A 403 9.81 -7.66 21.04
C PHE A 403 11.00 -8.60 21.22
N SER A 404 11.78 -8.78 20.15
CA SER A 404 13.10 -9.42 20.21
C SER A 404 14.16 -8.34 19.97
N PRO A 405 15.12 -8.13 20.89
CA PRO A 405 16.13 -7.09 20.71
C PRO A 405 17.06 -7.51 19.56
N LYS A 406 17.03 -6.76 18.46
CA LYS A 406 18.03 -6.92 17.39
C LYS A 406 18.60 -5.56 16.98
N GLU A 407 19.93 -5.56 16.93
CA GLU A 407 20.88 -4.56 16.41
C GLU A 407 21.33 -3.43 17.37
N GLU A 408 22.50 -3.65 17.99
CA GLU A 408 23.16 -2.73 18.94
C GLU A 408 23.94 -1.59 18.26
N VAL A 409 24.38 -1.74 17.00
CA VAL A 409 25.37 -0.83 16.38
C VAL A 409 24.75 0.50 15.93
N LEU A 410 23.62 0.47 15.23
CA LEU A 410 22.89 1.70 14.83
C LEU A 410 22.27 2.42 16.01
N HIS A 411 21.80 1.65 17.00
CA HIS A 411 21.20 2.20 18.20
C HIS A 411 22.20 3.05 18.99
N GLN A 412 23.48 2.66 19.07
CA GLN A 412 24.52 3.47 19.72
C GLN A 412 24.79 4.80 18.99
N ILE A 413 24.82 4.80 17.65
CA ILE A 413 25.03 6.01 16.84
C ILE A 413 23.82 6.95 16.98
N LEU A 414 22.60 6.41 16.95
CA LEU A 414 21.35 7.18 17.02
C LEU A 414 21.03 7.69 18.43
N LYS A 415 21.42 6.96 19.47
CA LYS A 415 21.37 7.42 20.87
C LYS A 415 22.22 8.66 21.08
N LYS A 416 23.36 8.75 20.37
CA LYS A 416 24.21 9.96 20.36
C LYS A 416 23.53 11.16 19.68
N LEU A 417 22.57 10.92 18.78
CA LEU A 417 21.79 11.93 18.05
C LEU A 417 20.43 12.27 18.70
N ARG A 418 20.03 11.63 19.81
CA ARG A 418 18.71 11.75 20.48
C ARG A 418 17.50 11.42 19.57
N ILE A 419 17.67 10.53 18.59
CA ILE A 419 16.59 10.05 17.68
C ILE A 419 16.16 8.60 18.01
N ASP A 420 16.75 8.02 19.06
CA ASP A 420 16.50 6.67 19.56
C ASP A 420 15.01 6.35 19.75
N LYS A 421 14.22 7.28 20.29
CA LYS A 421 12.77 7.09 20.49
C LYS A 421 11.98 6.85 19.19
N ILE A 422 12.41 7.42 18.06
CA ILE A 422 11.74 7.24 16.76
C ILE A 422 12.11 5.87 16.17
N LEU A 423 13.35 5.41 16.39
CA LEU A 423 13.81 4.12 15.88
C LEU A 423 13.29 2.94 16.71
N GLU A 424 13.14 3.09 18.04
CA GLU A 424 12.56 2.05 18.90
C GLU A 424 11.21 1.56 18.36
N ILE A 425 10.32 2.47 17.93
CA ILE A 425 9.00 2.09 17.37
C ILE A 425 9.14 1.25 16.10
N HIS A 426 10.14 1.53 15.25
CA HIS A 426 10.35 0.85 13.96
C HIS A 426 11.12 -0.48 14.07
N GLN A 427 11.74 -0.76 15.21
CA GLN A 427 12.58 -1.96 15.43
C GLN A 427 11.79 -3.21 15.86
N TYR A 428 10.51 -3.07 16.22
CA TYR A 428 9.71 -4.17 16.78
C TYR A 428 8.89 -4.95 15.75
N GLY A 429 8.80 -4.49 14.49
CA GLY A 429 8.09 -5.20 13.43
C GLY A 429 8.95 -6.30 12.80
N THR A 430 8.74 -7.56 13.18
CA THR A 430 9.31 -8.69 12.42
C THR A 430 8.41 -9.02 11.23
N PRO A 431 8.92 -8.97 9.99
CA PRO A 431 8.16 -9.41 8.83
C PRO A 431 7.98 -10.93 8.92
N THR A 432 6.74 -11.36 9.06
CA THR A 432 6.35 -12.77 9.01
C THR A 432 5.56 -13.02 7.74
N LYS A 433 5.76 -14.18 7.10
CA LYS A 433 5.02 -14.51 5.89
C LYS A 433 3.52 -14.63 6.21
N PHE A 434 2.69 -13.95 5.43
CA PHE A 434 1.24 -14.04 5.51
C PHE A 434 0.83 -15.48 5.20
N SER A 435 0.32 -16.16 6.22
CA SER A 435 0.03 -17.59 6.16
C SER A 435 -1.20 -17.84 5.28
N GLU A 436 -1.13 -18.79 4.36
CA GLU A 436 -2.30 -19.21 3.55
C GLU A 436 -3.46 -19.69 4.43
N GLY A 437 -3.16 -20.31 5.59
CA GLY A 437 -4.19 -20.67 6.57
C GLY A 437 -4.90 -19.47 7.20
N LEU A 438 -4.21 -18.33 7.35
CA LEU A 438 -4.82 -17.10 7.84
C LEU A 438 -5.68 -16.42 6.77
N LYS A 439 -5.23 -16.39 5.50
CA LYS A 439 -6.05 -15.94 4.35
C LYS A 439 -7.36 -16.71 4.29
N LYS A 440 -7.26 -18.05 4.36
CA LYS A 440 -8.42 -18.94 4.34
C LYS A 440 -9.37 -18.66 5.50
N PHE A 441 -8.86 -18.59 6.73
CA PHE A 441 -9.69 -18.27 7.91
C PHE A 441 -10.44 -16.94 7.77
N ILE A 442 -9.73 -15.87 7.38
CA ILE A 442 -10.33 -14.54 7.18
C ILE A 442 -11.42 -14.60 6.11
N PHE A 443 -11.15 -15.22 4.96
CA PHE A 443 -12.09 -15.30 3.85
C PHE A 443 -13.34 -16.12 4.22
N ASP A 444 -13.15 -17.32 4.77
CA ASP A 444 -14.25 -18.23 5.07
C ASP A 444 -15.19 -17.65 6.14
N GLU A 445 -14.64 -17.03 7.18
CA GLU A 445 -15.45 -16.44 8.26
C GLU A 445 -16.14 -15.13 7.84
N ILE A 446 -15.48 -14.26 7.06
CA ILE A 446 -16.14 -13.04 6.53
C ILE A 446 -17.22 -13.42 5.52
N LYS A 447 -17.03 -14.48 4.72
CA LYS A 447 -18.04 -15.00 3.78
C LYS A 447 -19.25 -15.60 4.50
N GLN A 448 -19.05 -16.23 5.66
CA GLN A 448 -20.15 -16.72 6.50
C GLN A 448 -20.90 -15.60 7.23
N PHE A 449 -20.37 -14.37 7.19
CA PHE A 449 -20.90 -13.25 7.92
C PHE A 449 -22.20 -12.72 7.29
N ARG A 450 -23.35 -12.99 7.92
CA ARG A 450 -24.64 -12.44 7.49
C ARG A 450 -25.19 -11.45 8.52
N PRO A 451 -25.47 -10.18 8.13
CA PRO A 451 -26.17 -9.27 9.02
C PRO A 451 -27.57 -9.82 9.30
N ARG A 452 -27.96 -9.90 10.58
CA ARG A 452 -29.29 -10.36 10.98
C ARG A 452 -30.30 -9.30 10.52
N GLU A 453 -31.22 -9.65 9.62
CA GLU A 453 -32.23 -8.73 9.04
C GLU A 453 -32.96 -7.88 10.09
N ARG A 454 -33.21 -8.44 11.28
CA ARG A 454 -33.83 -7.76 12.42
C ARG A 454 -33.05 -6.57 13.01
N ASN A 455 -31.74 -6.44 12.73
CA ASN A 455 -30.89 -5.37 13.28
C ASN A 455 -30.64 -4.22 12.29
N ILE A 456 -31.11 -4.30 11.05
CA ILE A 456 -30.95 -3.25 10.03
C ILE A 456 -32.04 -2.17 10.23
N GLY A 457 -32.18 -1.68 11.46
CA GLY A 457 -32.94 -0.47 11.78
C GLY A 457 -32.20 0.77 11.29
N ASN A 458 -31.96 1.78 12.12
CA ASN A 458 -31.17 2.96 11.71
C ASN A 458 -29.64 2.72 11.65
N ALA A 459 -29.15 1.52 12.00
CA ALA A 459 -27.73 1.19 12.05
C ALA A 459 -27.14 0.96 10.64
N THR A 460 -25.88 1.35 10.45
CA THR A 460 -25.17 1.11 9.18
C THR A 460 -24.83 -0.36 8.99
N VAL A 461 -24.51 -0.79 7.75
CA VAL A 461 -24.16 -2.20 7.45
C VAL A 461 -22.93 -2.63 8.24
N LEU A 462 -21.94 -1.75 8.37
CA LEU A 462 -20.76 -1.95 9.19
C LEU A 462 -21.10 -2.03 10.67
N GLU A 463 -21.96 -1.16 11.20
CA GLU A 463 -22.37 -1.21 12.60
C GLU A 463 -23.13 -2.51 12.92
N ALA A 464 -24.04 -2.91 12.02
CA ALA A 464 -24.79 -4.15 12.11
C ALA A 464 -23.91 -5.40 11.95
N SER A 465 -22.74 -5.30 11.31
CA SER A 465 -21.83 -6.42 11.02
C SER A 465 -20.62 -6.48 11.95
N PHE A 466 -19.91 -5.39 12.21
CA PHE A 466 -18.69 -5.39 13.03
C PHE A 466 -18.74 -4.43 14.23
N GLY A 467 -19.81 -3.63 14.37
CA GLY A 467 -19.94 -2.61 15.41
C GLY A 467 -19.84 -3.09 16.86
N ARG A 468 -20.06 -4.40 17.12
CA ARG A 468 -19.96 -5.01 18.46
C ARG A 468 -18.55 -5.50 18.81
N ARG A 469 -17.55 -5.37 17.93
CA ARG A 469 -16.11 -5.60 18.22
C ARG A 469 -15.81 -6.94 18.88
N GLY A 470 -16.58 -7.98 18.56
CA GLY A 470 -16.48 -9.33 19.12
C GLY A 470 -17.71 -9.78 19.92
N GLY A 471 -18.61 -8.86 20.28
CA GLY A 471 -19.79 -9.16 21.08
C GLY A 471 -20.73 -10.18 20.44
N ARG A 472 -20.88 -10.18 19.11
CA ARG A 472 -21.69 -11.19 18.40
C ARG A 472 -21.05 -12.56 18.44
N MET A 473 -19.73 -12.64 18.33
CA MET A 473 -19.03 -13.92 18.46
C MET A 473 -19.16 -14.44 19.88
N LEU A 474 -19.07 -13.58 20.90
CA LEU A 474 -19.36 -13.97 22.28
C LEU A 474 -20.81 -14.47 22.46
N GLU A 475 -21.79 -13.89 21.76
CA GLU A 475 -23.16 -14.43 21.73
C GLU A 475 -23.24 -15.81 21.06
N ARG A 476 -22.58 -16.01 19.91
CA ARG A 476 -22.55 -17.29 19.18
C ARG A 476 -21.99 -18.43 20.04
N PHE A 477 -21.03 -18.13 20.90
CA PHE A 477 -20.43 -19.09 21.83
C PHE A 477 -21.10 -19.11 23.23
N ASN A 478 -22.26 -18.46 23.42
CA ASN A 478 -22.95 -18.35 24.72
C ASN A 478 -22.11 -17.72 25.86
N ARG A 479 -21.09 -16.92 25.53
CA ARG A 479 -20.19 -16.25 26.49
C ARG A 479 -20.47 -14.75 26.69
N HIS A 480 -21.52 -14.21 26.07
CA HIS A 480 -21.81 -12.77 26.09
C HIS A 480 -22.00 -12.21 27.51
N ILE A 481 -22.73 -12.91 28.39
CA ILE A 481 -23.01 -12.45 29.77
C ILE A 481 -21.71 -12.20 30.55
N GLU A 482 -20.69 -13.04 30.35
CA GLU A 482 -19.45 -13.01 31.11
C GLU A 482 -18.38 -12.08 30.51
N LEU A 483 -18.34 -12.01 29.18
CA LEU A 483 -17.20 -11.46 28.44
C LEU A 483 -17.52 -10.16 27.69
N GLU A 484 -18.79 -9.75 27.57
CA GLU A 484 -19.17 -8.57 26.79
C GLU A 484 -18.57 -7.26 27.32
N TRP A 485 -18.31 -7.16 28.63
CA TRP A 485 -17.62 -6.01 29.23
C TRP A 485 -16.23 -5.79 28.60
N SER A 486 -15.57 -6.84 28.11
CA SER A 486 -14.21 -6.77 27.56
C SER A 486 -14.15 -6.17 26.15
N VAL A 487 -15.26 -6.18 25.41
CA VAL A 487 -15.35 -5.62 24.04
C VAL A 487 -16.01 -4.23 24.01
N LYS A 488 -16.78 -3.89 25.06
CA LYS A 488 -17.44 -2.58 25.23
C LYS A 488 -16.51 -1.45 25.72
N LEU A 489 -15.28 -1.76 26.14
CA LEU A 489 -14.31 -0.75 26.57
C LEU A 489 -13.82 0.12 25.39
N GLY A 490 -13.01 1.14 25.70
CA GLY A 490 -12.25 1.88 24.68
C GLY A 490 -11.52 0.92 23.76
N PHE A 491 -11.49 1.20 22.45
CA PHE A 491 -11.01 0.21 21.48
C PHE A 491 -9.53 -0.16 21.70
N ASP A 492 -8.72 0.83 22.08
CA ASP A 492 -7.35 0.68 22.55
C ASP A 492 -7.25 -0.24 23.77
N GLU A 493 -8.08 -0.02 24.79
CA GLU A 493 -8.12 -0.83 26.01
C GLU A 493 -8.54 -2.28 25.71
N SER A 494 -9.55 -2.48 24.86
CA SER A 494 -10.01 -3.80 24.42
C SER A 494 -8.91 -4.57 23.68
N ILE A 495 -8.19 -3.93 22.74
CA ILE A 495 -7.07 -4.57 22.02
C ILE A 495 -5.97 -5.00 23.00
N ILE A 496 -5.59 -4.14 23.95
CA ILE A 496 -4.56 -4.45 24.93
C ILE A 496 -5.00 -5.63 25.83
N ILE A 497 -6.22 -5.57 26.36
CA ILE A 497 -6.76 -6.61 27.26
C ILE A 497 -6.83 -7.97 26.56
N TRP A 498 -7.36 -8.01 25.33
CA TRP A 498 -7.46 -9.24 24.55
C TRP A 498 -6.08 -9.75 24.13
N HIS A 499 -5.12 -8.87 23.82
CA HIS A 499 -3.75 -9.27 23.49
C HIS A 499 -3.07 -9.95 24.67
N LEU A 500 -3.15 -9.32 25.85
CA LEU A 500 -2.61 -9.85 27.08
C LEU A 500 -3.27 -11.18 27.47
N ALA A 501 -4.60 -11.26 27.36
CA ALA A 501 -5.32 -12.50 27.63
C ALA A 501 -4.90 -13.63 26.68
N THR A 502 -4.78 -13.34 25.37
CA THR A 502 -4.30 -14.31 24.37
C THR A 502 -2.90 -14.80 24.72
N LYS A 503 -1.99 -13.90 25.09
CA LYS A 503 -0.62 -14.26 25.49
C LYS A 503 -0.57 -15.14 26.75
N ILE A 504 -1.36 -14.84 27.78
CA ILE A 504 -1.45 -15.64 29.01
C ILE A 504 -1.99 -17.05 28.70
N ILE A 505 -3.00 -17.15 27.83
CA ILE A 505 -3.57 -18.45 27.43
C ILE A 505 -2.54 -19.26 26.65
N CYS A 506 -1.80 -18.65 25.72
CA CYS A 506 -0.72 -19.29 24.97
C CYS A 506 0.40 -19.81 25.89
N SER A 507 0.89 -18.98 26.83
CA SER A 507 2.03 -19.33 27.69
C SER A 507 1.74 -20.50 28.63
N ASP A 508 0.54 -20.55 29.18
CA ASP A 508 0.15 -21.63 30.10
C ASP A 508 -0.08 -22.97 29.37
N THR A 509 -0.22 -22.95 28.04
CA THR A 509 -0.38 -24.17 27.22
C THR A 509 0.98 -24.80 26.89
N GLU A 510 2.07 -24.02 26.92
CA GLU A 510 3.45 -24.51 26.74
C GLU A 510 3.98 -25.28 27.98
N GLU A 511 3.47 -25.00 29.18
CA GLU A 511 3.82 -25.72 30.42
C GLU A 511 3.34 -27.19 30.45
N TYR A 512 2.50 -27.63 29.51
CA TYR A 512 1.92 -28.98 29.48
C TYR A 512 2.39 -29.85 28.31
N SER A 513 3.23 -29.32 27.41
CA SER A 513 3.61 -30.00 26.15
C SER A 513 5.07 -30.49 26.15
N ASP A 514 5.55 -31.06 27.26
CA ASP A 514 6.83 -31.79 27.34
C ASP A 514 6.68 -33.30 27.08
N SER A 515 5.59 -33.73 26.43
CA SER A 515 5.46 -35.09 25.88
C SER A 515 5.51 -35.03 24.35
N GLU A 516 6.66 -35.42 23.78
CA GLU A 516 6.98 -35.51 22.35
C GLU A 516 6.13 -36.49 21.52
N GLU A 517 4.89 -36.83 21.92
CA GLU A 517 4.18 -37.99 21.34
C GLU A 517 2.92 -37.69 20.52
N TYR A 518 2.55 -36.42 20.28
CA TYR A 518 1.30 -36.09 19.58
C TYR A 518 1.43 -35.09 18.42
N SER A 519 2.55 -35.14 17.68
CA SER A 519 2.64 -34.51 16.36
C SER A 519 2.06 -35.36 15.22
N ASN A 520 1.61 -36.60 15.49
CA ASN A 520 1.35 -37.61 14.45
C ASN A 520 -0.11 -38.08 14.30
N LEU A 521 -1.11 -37.42 14.91
CA LEU A 521 -2.51 -37.82 14.77
C LEU A 521 -3.40 -36.65 14.34
N GLU A 522 -3.31 -36.31 13.05
CA GLU A 522 -4.44 -35.97 12.15
C GLU A 522 -3.86 -35.85 10.72
N GLU A 523 -3.22 -36.94 10.28
CA GLU A 523 -2.87 -37.19 8.87
C GLU A 523 -3.98 -38.07 8.27
N TYR A 524 -5.14 -37.48 7.97
CA TYR A 524 -6.07 -38.06 7.00
C TYR A 524 -6.03 -37.21 5.74
N SER A 525 -5.12 -37.62 4.86
CA SER A 525 -5.02 -37.14 3.48
C SER A 525 -6.26 -37.56 2.69
N TYR A 526 -7.16 -36.60 2.42
CA TYR A 526 -8.02 -36.71 1.23
C TYR A 526 -7.13 -36.56 -0.02
N PRO A 527 -7.32 -37.37 -1.08
CA PRO A 527 -6.50 -37.27 -2.27
C PRO A 527 -6.91 -36.02 -3.06
N GLY A 528 -6.21 -34.90 -2.82
CA GLY A 528 -6.41 -33.66 -3.57
C GLY A 528 -5.97 -32.40 -2.80
N GLY A 529 -4.67 -32.08 -2.85
CA GLY A 529 -4.13 -30.77 -2.45
C GLY A 529 -3.59 -30.70 -1.02
N GLY A 530 -2.30 -30.99 -0.85
CA GLY A 530 -1.61 -30.93 0.44
C GLY A 530 -1.46 -29.50 0.97
N TYR A 531 -2.24 -29.15 1.99
CA TYR A 531 -2.06 -27.95 2.80
C TYR A 531 -1.93 -28.33 4.28
N LYS A 532 -0.85 -27.90 4.95
CA LYS A 532 -0.69 -28.06 6.40
C LYS A 532 -1.72 -27.17 7.11
N ASN A 533 -2.70 -27.76 7.80
CA ASN A 533 -3.63 -27.01 8.64
C ASN A 533 -2.85 -26.23 9.70
N VAL A 534 -2.93 -24.90 9.65
CA VAL A 534 -2.31 -24.02 10.65
C VAL A 534 -3.16 -24.10 11.91
N SER A 535 -2.53 -24.44 13.04
CA SER A 535 -3.23 -24.45 14.34
C SER A 535 -3.90 -23.10 14.60
N LYS A 536 -5.19 -23.11 14.99
CA LYS A 536 -5.96 -21.89 15.29
C LYS A 536 -5.34 -21.04 16.40
N ARG A 537 -4.56 -21.67 17.30
CA ARG A 537 -3.69 -20.95 18.25
C ARG A 537 -2.73 -20.00 17.54
N LYS A 538 -2.06 -20.46 16.48
CA LYS A 538 -1.12 -19.63 15.70
C LYS A 538 -1.84 -18.49 14.98
N ILE A 539 -3.06 -18.72 14.49
CA ILE A 539 -3.91 -17.66 13.91
C ILE A 539 -4.24 -16.59 14.97
N CYS A 540 -4.66 -17.00 16.17
CA CYS A 540 -4.93 -16.07 17.28
C CYS A 540 -3.69 -15.24 17.64
N GLU A 541 -2.53 -15.89 17.75
CA GLU A 541 -1.27 -15.22 18.05
C GLU A 541 -0.89 -14.20 16.96
N GLN A 542 -1.09 -14.53 15.69
CA GLN A 542 -0.81 -13.64 14.56
C GLN A 542 -1.76 -12.44 14.53
N LEU A 543 -3.07 -12.68 14.64
CA LEU A 543 -4.08 -11.60 14.67
C LEU A 543 -3.88 -10.68 15.88
N SER A 544 -3.61 -11.26 17.04
CA SER A 544 -3.37 -10.53 18.27
C SER A 544 -2.12 -9.64 18.19
N GLN A 545 -1.02 -10.14 17.60
CA GLN A 545 0.20 -9.37 17.39
C GLN A 545 0.02 -8.29 16.32
N TYR A 546 -0.77 -8.57 15.29
CA TYR A 546 -1.06 -7.62 14.21
C TYR A 546 -1.93 -6.45 14.69
N MET A 547 -3.01 -6.73 15.43
CA MET A 547 -3.86 -5.68 16.00
C MET A 547 -3.08 -4.79 16.97
N LEU A 548 -2.15 -5.39 17.72
CA LEU A 548 -1.26 -4.62 18.58
C LEU A 548 -0.23 -3.79 17.78
N TYR A 549 0.34 -4.34 16.71
CA TYR A 549 1.19 -3.60 15.78
C TYR A 549 0.47 -2.34 15.25
N LEU A 550 -0.79 -2.48 14.82
CA LEU A 550 -1.59 -1.34 14.36
C LEU A 550 -1.78 -0.30 15.47
N LEU A 551 -2.01 -0.72 16.71
CA LEU A 551 -2.17 0.18 17.85
C LEU A 551 -0.90 1.00 18.14
N VAL A 552 0.27 0.41 17.96
CA VAL A 552 1.57 1.02 18.30
C VAL A 552 2.13 1.84 17.13
N GLU A 553 2.19 1.26 15.92
CA GLU A 553 2.82 1.90 14.76
C GLU A 553 1.84 2.75 13.94
N HIS A 554 0.56 2.36 13.87
CA HIS A 554 -0.45 2.98 13.00
C HIS A 554 -1.77 3.32 13.69
N PRO A 555 -1.76 4.04 14.85
CA PRO A 555 -2.98 4.30 15.63
C PRO A 555 -4.04 5.10 14.85
N TYR A 556 -3.62 5.89 13.87
CA TYR A 556 -4.53 6.61 12.97
C TYR A 556 -5.42 5.69 12.12
N MET A 557 -5.04 4.43 11.90
CA MET A 557 -5.88 3.45 11.19
C MET A 557 -7.00 2.89 12.07
N LEU A 558 -6.89 3.01 13.39
CA LEU A 558 -7.89 2.49 14.34
C LEU A 558 -8.89 3.58 14.80
N ARG A 559 -8.79 4.82 14.28
CA ARG A 559 -9.55 6.00 14.73
C ARG A 559 -9.58 6.17 16.26
N ILE A 560 -8.46 5.91 16.94
CA ILE A 560 -8.33 6.07 18.39
C ILE A 560 -8.03 7.56 18.71
N GLY A 561 -8.79 8.17 19.61
CA GLY A 561 -8.60 9.55 20.06
C GLY A 561 -7.30 9.77 20.84
N ILE A 562 -7.04 11.03 21.26
CA ILE A 562 -5.80 11.60 21.87
C ILE A 562 -5.26 10.84 23.11
N GLY A 563 -5.95 9.81 23.61
CA GLY A 563 -5.48 8.94 24.69
C GLY A 563 -4.38 7.98 24.25
N GLN A 564 -3.17 8.47 23.98
CA GLN A 564 -2.00 7.58 23.88
C GLN A 564 -1.68 7.01 25.27
N ILE A 565 -2.23 5.84 25.59
CA ILE A 565 -1.67 5.00 26.64
C ILE A 565 -0.27 4.60 26.16
N ARG A 566 0.76 4.85 26.97
CA ARG A 566 2.13 4.41 26.66
C ARG A 566 2.19 2.88 26.75
N PHE A 567 1.84 2.21 25.65
CA PHE A 567 1.81 0.74 25.56
C PHE A 567 3.13 0.10 26.01
N GLN A 568 4.26 0.79 25.79
CA GLN A 568 5.57 0.39 26.28
C GLN A 568 5.62 0.22 27.80
N ASP A 569 5.00 1.13 28.56
CA ASP A 569 4.95 1.08 30.03
C ASP A 569 4.07 -0.13 30.46
N VAL A 570 2.92 -0.34 29.82
CA VAL A 570 2.04 -1.49 30.08
C VAL A 570 2.73 -2.83 29.76
N HIS A 571 3.47 -2.92 28.66
CA HIS A 571 4.15 -4.14 28.25
C HIS A 571 5.37 -4.46 29.14
N ALA A 572 6.11 -3.43 29.59
CA ALA A 572 7.20 -3.61 30.56
C ALA A 572 6.64 -4.16 31.89
N ASP A 573 5.54 -3.58 32.38
CA ASP A 573 4.85 -4.03 33.59
C ASP A 573 4.35 -5.48 33.45
N VAL A 574 3.74 -5.83 32.32
CA VAL A 574 3.30 -7.20 32.00
C VAL A 574 4.47 -8.19 31.95
N ARG A 575 5.56 -7.83 31.28
CA ARG A 575 6.73 -8.73 31.16
C ARG A 575 7.33 -9.01 32.53
N ASN A 576 7.42 -7.99 33.37
CA ASN A 576 7.87 -8.13 34.75
C ASN A 576 6.90 -8.99 35.58
N PHE A 577 5.59 -8.83 35.37
CA PHE A 577 4.56 -9.65 35.99
C PHE A 577 4.64 -11.13 35.59
N ILE A 578 4.82 -11.42 34.30
CA ILE A 578 4.93 -12.80 33.78
C ILE A 578 6.24 -13.47 34.25
N LYS A 579 7.34 -12.73 34.28
CA LYS A 579 8.64 -13.22 34.81
C LYS A 579 8.66 -13.34 36.34
N GLY A 580 7.72 -12.72 37.05
CA GLY A 580 7.77 -12.45 38.49
C GLY A 580 7.30 -13.55 39.45
N GLY A 581 7.00 -14.78 39.01
CA GLY A 581 6.80 -15.91 39.94
C GLY A 581 5.67 -16.90 39.60
N THR A 582 5.54 -17.90 40.46
CA THR A 582 4.58 -19.02 40.43
C THR A 582 3.12 -18.55 40.39
N LYS A 583 2.19 -19.41 39.92
CA LYS A 583 0.74 -19.12 39.77
C LYS A 583 0.12 -18.47 41.03
N ASP A 584 0.54 -18.90 42.22
CA ASP A 584 0.06 -18.38 43.51
C ASP A 584 0.59 -16.98 43.85
N ALA A 585 1.83 -16.65 43.45
CA ALA A 585 2.40 -15.31 43.62
C ALA A 585 1.71 -14.28 42.71
N ARG A 586 1.30 -14.71 41.50
CA ARG A 586 0.52 -13.87 40.56
C ARG A 586 -0.86 -13.54 41.14
N ILE A 587 -1.57 -14.52 41.72
CA ILE A 587 -2.88 -14.30 42.36
C ILE A 587 -2.77 -13.42 43.61
N ALA A 588 -1.70 -13.57 44.40
CA ALA A 588 -1.45 -12.76 45.59
C ALA A 588 -1.15 -11.28 45.26
N SER A 589 -0.36 -11.01 44.21
CA SER A 589 -0.08 -9.65 43.73
C SER A 589 -1.34 -8.94 43.20
N ILE A 590 -2.20 -9.65 42.46
CA ILE A 590 -3.49 -9.13 41.97
C ILE A 590 -4.42 -8.68 43.12
N LYS A 591 -4.50 -9.47 44.21
CA LYS A 591 -5.28 -9.11 45.42
C LYS A 591 -4.70 -7.92 46.17
N LYS A 592 -3.38 -7.72 46.13
CA LYS A 592 -2.70 -6.62 46.81
C LYS A 592 -2.87 -5.29 46.06
N GLU A 593 -2.79 -5.33 44.73
CA GLU A 593 -2.91 -4.15 43.86
C GLU A 593 -4.35 -3.60 43.77
N THR A 594 -5.37 -4.44 43.94
CA THR A 594 -6.78 -3.99 43.95
C THR A 594 -7.14 -3.12 45.14
N THR A 595 -6.33 -3.15 46.21
CA THR A 595 -6.56 -2.37 47.45
C THR A 595 -5.77 -1.07 47.52
N ARG A 596 -4.79 -0.85 46.63
CA ARG A 596 -3.91 0.32 46.64
C ARG A 596 -3.92 0.93 45.24
N GLY A 597 -4.60 2.07 45.08
CA GLY A 597 -4.82 2.73 43.77
C GLY A 597 -3.56 2.82 42.90
N GLY A 598 -3.38 1.83 42.03
CA GLY A 598 -2.20 1.66 41.18
C GLY A 598 -2.35 2.34 39.82
N SER A 599 -1.23 2.43 39.09
CA SER A 599 -1.14 2.96 37.72
C SER A 599 -2.19 2.33 36.78
N LYS A 600 -2.64 3.09 35.77
CA LYS A 600 -3.61 2.64 34.75
C LYS A 600 -3.17 1.32 34.06
N SER A 601 -1.85 1.05 34.00
CA SER A 601 -1.28 -0.21 33.51
C SER A 601 -1.68 -1.43 34.35
N ASN A 602 -1.57 -1.35 35.68
CA ASN A 602 -1.91 -2.45 36.59
C ASN A 602 -3.40 -2.84 36.47
N PHE A 603 -4.27 -1.88 36.24
CA PHE A 603 -5.70 -2.12 36.03
C PHE A 603 -6.00 -2.92 34.75
N LEU A 604 -5.29 -2.63 33.65
CA LEU A 604 -5.43 -3.38 32.39
C LEU A 604 -4.93 -4.83 32.52
N ILE A 605 -3.85 -5.04 33.27
CA ILE A 605 -3.31 -6.39 33.55
C ILE A 605 -4.32 -7.23 34.33
N VAL A 606 -4.91 -6.69 35.40
CA VAL A 606 -5.93 -7.40 36.20
C VAL A 606 -7.13 -7.77 35.34
N LYS A 607 -7.60 -6.86 34.48
CA LYS A 607 -8.69 -7.13 33.52
C LYS A 607 -8.31 -8.24 32.54
N ALA A 608 -7.10 -8.23 32.00
CA ALA A 608 -6.61 -9.27 31.11
C ALA A 608 -6.54 -10.64 31.79
N CYS A 609 -6.06 -10.71 33.04
CA CYS A 609 -6.06 -11.95 33.82
C CYS A 609 -7.49 -12.45 34.08
N LYS A 610 -8.42 -11.56 34.43
CA LYS A 610 -9.84 -11.90 34.60
C LYS A 610 -10.45 -12.48 33.32
N LEU A 611 -10.15 -11.86 32.18
CA LEU A 611 -10.59 -12.34 30.87
C LEU A 611 -9.99 -13.72 30.55
N ALA A 612 -8.68 -13.89 30.71
CA ALA A 612 -8.00 -15.17 30.45
C ALA A 612 -8.54 -16.30 31.34
N PHE A 613 -8.76 -16.02 32.63
CA PHE A 613 -9.32 -16.98 33.56
C PHE A 613 -10.75 -17.39 33.19
N ALA A 614 -11.60 -16.42 32.85
CA ALA A 614 -12.96 -16.68 32.41
C ALA A 614 -12.97 -17.54 31.13
N ILE A 615 -12.17 -17.20 30.12
CA ILE A 615 -12.09 -17.97 28.88
C ILE A 615 -11.71 -19.43 29.15
N LYS A 616 -10.74 -19.69 30.03
CA LYS A 616 -10.29 -21.05 30.36
C LYS A 616 -11.31 -21.86 31.14
N ASN A 617 -12.09 -21.22 32.01
CA ASN A 617 -13.05 -21.86 32.89
C ASN A 617 -14.46 -21.42 32.50
N PRO A 618 -15.04 -21.98 31.42
CA PRO A 618 -16.43 -21.73 31.09
C PRO A 618 -17.33 -22.16 32.26
N PRO A 619 -18.48 -21.47 32.46
CA PRO A 619 -19.46 -21.88 33.44
C PRO A 619 -19.94 -23.30 33.13
N LYS A 620 -20.14 -24.12 34.16
CA LYS A 620 -20.67 -25.47 33.98
C LYS A 620 -22.12 -25.36 33.52
N GLU A 621 -22.42 -25.86 32.32
CA GLU A 621 -23.81 -26.10 31.93
C GLU A 621 -24.34 -27.30 32.72
N ASP A 622 -25.54 -27.18 33.29
CA ASP A 622 -26.24 -28.20 34.09
C ASP A 622 -26.74 -29.40 33.25
N SER A 623 -25.95 -29.88 32.28
CA SER A 623 -26.28 -31.08 31.50
C SER A 623 -25.72 -32.33 32.20
N GLY A 624 -26.63 -33.11 32.79
CA GLY A 624 -26.36 -34.25 33.65
C GLY A 624 -25.87 -35.53 32.97
N ASN A 625 -24.95 -35.48 31.99
CA ASN A 625 -24.32 -36.68 31.45
C ASN A 625 -22.80 -36.65 31.63
N LYS A 626 -22.35 -37.42 32.63
CA LYS A 626 -20.95 -37.78 32.83
C LYS A 626 -20.52 -38.76 31.74
N THR A 627 -19.86 -38.27 30.70
CA THR A 627 -19.16 -39.14 29.75
C THR A 627 -17.82 -38.52 29.37
N ASN A 628 -16.75 -39.28 29.65
CA ASN A 628 -15.37 -39.12 29.19
C ASN A 628 -14.74 -37.71 29.32
N GLU A 629 -14.25 -37.40 30.52
CA GLU A 629 -13.60 -36.13 30.89
C GLU A 629 -12.44 -35.71 29.96
N ASP A 630 -11.74 -36.67 29.35
CA ASP A 630 -10.57 -36.39 28.49
C ASP A 630 -10.95 -35.86 27.09
N GLN A 631 -11.97 -36.43 26.44
CA GLN A 631 -12.46 -35.95 25.14
C GLN A 631 -13.24 -34.64 25.24
N GLU A 632 -13.97 -34.44 26.34
CA GLU A 632 -14.72 -33.21 26.60
C GLU A 632 -13.76 -32.02 26.84
N SER A 633 -12.62 -32.28 27.50
CA SER A 633 -11.55 -31.30 27.75
C SER A 633 -10.85 -30.84 26.45
N GLU A 634 -10.56 -31.74 25.51
CA GLU A 634 -9.96 -31.38 24.23
C GLU A 634 -10.91 -30.61 23.31
N THR A 635 -12.18 -31.00 23.28
CA THR A 635 -13.22 -30.33 22.48
C THR A 635 -13.43 -28.90 22.97
N LYS A 636 -13.53 -28.69 24.29
CA LYS A 636 -13.59 -27.36 24.92
C LYS A 636 -12.33 -26.53 24.68
N LYS A 637 -11.13 -27.15 24.64
CA LYS A 637 -9.88 -26.44 24.28
C LYS A 637 -9.90 -25.96 22.82
N ARG A 638 -10.39 -26.76 21.87
CA ARG A 638 -10.52 -26.37 20.45
C ARG A 638 -11.54 -25.23 20.29
N GLU A 639 -12.67 -25.27 21.00
CA GLU A 639 -13.72 -24.24 20.97
C GLU A 639 -13.26 -22.86 21.49
N HIS A 640 -12.43 -22.80 22.53
CA HIS A 640 -11.94 -21.50 23.02
C HIS A 640 -11.02 -20.79 22.03
N TRP A 641 -10.18 -21.52 21.28
CA TRP A 641 -9.35 -20.91 20.23
C TRP A 641 -10.19 -20.41 19.06
N ASP A 642 -11.29 -21.10 18.73
CA ASP A 642 -12.25 -20.65 17.72
C ASP A 642 -12.90 -19.34 18.12
N MET A 643 -13.33 -19.24 19.37
CA MET A 643 -13.91 -18.01 19.91
C MET A 643 -12.90 -16.86 19.87
N ILE A 644 -11.67 -17.07 20.34
CA ILE A 644 -10.63 -16.02 20.36
C ILE A 644 -10.30 -15.56 18.94
N ALA A 645 -10.11 -16.48 17.99
CA ALA A 645 -9.80 -16.16 16.60
C ALA A 645 -10.91 -15.30 15.97
N ASN A 646 -12.16 -15.67 16.23
CA ASN A 646 -13.32 -14.97 15.70
C ASN A 646 -13.56 -13.60 16.35
N VAL A 647 -13.30 -13.45 17.65
CA VAL A 647 -13.34 -12.13 18.30
C VAL A 647 -12.28 -11.21 17.70
N TRP A 648 -11.06 -11.72 17.48
CA TRP A 648 -10.02 -10.95 16.81
C TRP A 648 -10.39 -10.57 15.38
N LEU A 649 -11.03 -11.47 14.63
CA LEU A 649 -11.50 -11.18 13.28
C LEU A 649 -12.59 -10.09 13.28
N GLU A 650 -13.53 -10.12 14.24
CA GLU A 650 -14.56 -9.08 14.35
C GLU A 650 -13.94 -7.72 14.71
N MET A 651 -12.95 -7.69 15.61
CA MET A 651 -12.18 -6.47 15.91
C MET A 651 -11.40 -5.97 14.69
N LEU A 652 -10.84 -6.87 13.88
CA LEU A 652 -10.12 -6.55 12.65
C LEU A 652 -11.05 -5.96 11.59
N GLY A 653 -12.23 -6.56 11.37
CA GLY A 653 -13.24 -6.04 10.46
C GLY A 653 -13.79 -4.68 10.90
N HIS A 654 -13.98 -4.51 12.22
CA HIS A 654 -14.37 -3.22 12.81
C HIS A 654 -13.31 -2.13 12.55
N ALA A 655 -12.04 -2.45 12.78
CA ALA A 655 -10.93 -1.54 12.48
C ALA A 655 -10.85 -1.21 10.98
N ALA A 656 -11.05 -2.21 10.11
CA ALA A 656 -10.98 -2.05 8.67
C ALA A 656 -12.09 -1.14 8.14
N GLY A 657 -13.33 -1.32 8.60
CA GLY A 657 -14.46 -0.47 8.18
C GLY A 657 -14.42 0.95 8.76
N LEU A 658 -13.83 1.16 9.93
CA LEU A 658 -13.67 2.49 10.51
C LEU A 658 -12.50 3.28 9.91
N CYS A 659 -11.50 2.63 9.34
CA CYS A 659 -10.33 3.32 8.81
C CYS A 659 -10.74 4.19 7.60
N GLU A 660 -10.24 5.42 7.54
CA GLU A 660 -10.48 6.29 6.37
C GLU A 660 -9.78 5.74 5.13
N ALA A 661 -10.43 5.88 3.96
CA ALA A 661 -9.87 5.53 2.67
C ALA A 661 -8.50 6.18 2.40
N THR A 662 -8.30 7.41 2.89
CA THR A 662 -7.01 8.14 2.84
C THR A 662 -5.90 7.43 3.61
N ASN A 663 -6.20 6.87 4.78
CA ASN A 663 -5.25 6.11 5.59
C ASN A 663 -4.94 4.75 4.97
N HIS A 664 -5.93 4.10 4.36
CA HIS A 664 -5.71 2.91 3.52
C HIS A 664 -4.76 3.22 2.34
N ALA A 665 -5.01 4.33 1.62
CA ALA A 665 -4.17 4.77 0.51
C ALA A 665 -2.73 5.05 0.95
N ARG A 666 -2.54 5.70 2.11
CA ARG A 666 -1.22 5.99 2.68
C ARG A 666 -0.37 4.72 2.89
N GLN A 667 -1.00 3.62 3.29
CA GLN A 667 -0.31 2.35 3.55
C GLN A 667 0.09 1.56 2.31
N LEU A 668 -0.49 1.85 1.14
CA LEU A 668 -0.12 1.16 -0.10
C LEU A 668 1.35 1.34 -0.46
N SER A 669 1.95 2.48 -0.08
CA SER A 669 3.38 2.75 -0.30
C SER A 669 4.34 1.94 0.57
N LYS A 670 3.85 1.29 1.62
CA LYS A 670 4.65 0.60 2.64
C LYS A 670 4.58 -0.92 2.60
N GLY A 671 3.97 -1.49 1.55
CA GLY A 671 3.90 -2.94 1.37
C GLY A 671 2.51 -3.56 1.53
N GLY A 672 1.47 -2.73 1.65
CA GLY A 672 0.07 -3.13 1.63
C GLY A 672 -0.35 -3.80 2.93
N GLU A 673 -0.97 -3.03 3.83
CA GLU A 673 -1.40 -3.56 5.13
C GLU A 673 -2.54 -4.58 4.98
N LEU A 674 -2.54 -5.60 5.85
CA LEU A 674 -3.62 -6.60 5.91
C LEU A 674 -4.98 -5.94 6.11
N LEU A 675 -5.02 -4.84 6.87
CA LEU A 675 -6.25 -4.10 7.14
C LEU A 675 -6.92 -3.60 5.85
N THR A 676 -6.12 -3.17 4.86
CA THR A 676 -6.63 -2.72 3.56
C THR A 676 -7.16 -3.89 2.72
N HIS A 677 -6.53 -5.06 2.81
CA HIS A 677 -7.04 -6.26 2.13
C HIS A 677 -8.37 -6.73 2.74
N VAL A 678 -8.48 -6.72 4.06
CA VAL A 678 -9.73 -7.05 4.78
C VAL A 678 -10.83 -6.04 4.45
N TRP A 679 -10.49 -4.75 4.39
CA TRP A 679 -11.44 -3.69 4.01
C TRP A 679 -12.01 -3.89 2.60
N LEU A 680 -11.16 -4.17 1.60
CA LEU A 680 -11.64 -4.44 0.25
C LEU A 680 -12.42 -5.76 0.16
N LEU A 681 -11.99 -6.81 0.87
CA LEU A 681 -12.73 -8.06 0.94
C LEU A 681 -14.15 -7.85 1.51
N MET A 682 -14.26 -7.06 2.58
CA MET A 682 -15.54 -6.66 3.14
C MET A 682 -16.38 -5.86 2.13
N ALA A 683 -15.76 -4.96 1.36
CA ALA A 683 -16.46 -4.20 0.34
C ALA A 683 -17.00 -5.09 -0.78
N HIS A 684 -16.21 -6.06 -1.26
CA HIS A 684 -16.64 -7.03 -2.28
C HIS A 684 -17.81 -7.91 -1.81
N LEU A 685 -17.88 -8.20 -0.51
CA LEU A 685 -18.98 -8.95 0.12
C LEU A 685 -20.17 -8.05 0.54
N GLY A 686 -20.10 -6.75 0.26
CA GLY A 686 -21.15 -5.79 0.57
C GLY A 686 -21.29 -5.44 2.05
N LEU A 687 -20.24 -5.62 2.85
CA LEU A 687 -20.21 -5.41 4.31
C LEU A 687 -19.70 -4.00 4.72
N THR A 688 -19.68 -3.03 3.80
CA THR A 688 -19.19 -1.67 4.03
C THR A 688 -20.26 -0.61 3.82
N ASP A 689 -20.13 0.52 4.52
CA ASP A 689 -21.09 1.63 4.48
C ASP A 689 -21.01 2.53 3.23
N HIS A 690 -20.09 2.23 2.31
CA HIS A 690 -19.88 3.02 1.08
C HIS A 690 -20.98 2.83 0.03
N PHE A 691 -21.89 1.87 0.23
CA PHE A 691 -23.00 1.60 -0.70
C PHE A 691 -24.26 2.34 -0.25
N GLN A 692 -24.96 2.98 -1.20
CA GLN A 692 -26.26 3.57 -0.88
C GLN A 692 -27.22 2.46 -0.47
N ILE A 693 -27.86 2.63 0.70
CA ILE A 693 -29.00 1.80 1.08
C ILE A 693 -30.19 2.43 0.35
N GLU A 694 -30.86 1.69 -0.52
CA GLU A 694 -32.19 2.08 -1.01
C GLU A 694 -33.12 2.21 0.20
N ARG A 695 -33.21 3.42 0.72
CA ARG A 695 -34.27 3.85 1.63
C ARG A 695 -34.92 5.05 1.00
N SER A 696 -35.70 4.78 -0.05
CA SER A 696 -36.74 5.70 -0.46
C SER A 696 -38.07 5.13 0.05
N PRO A 697 -38.63 5.68 1.16
CA PRO A 697 -39.98 5.36 1.62
C PRO A 697 -41.04 5.56 0.54
N SER A 698 -40.73 6.35 -0.50
CA SER A 698 -41.58 6.59 -1.66
C SER A 698 -41.76 5.37 -2.56
N ILE A 699 -40.83 4.41 -2.60
CA ILE A 699 -40.98 3.19 -3.43
C ILE A 699 -41.95 2.20 -2.74
N VAL A 700 -41.89 2.07 -1.41
CA VAL A 700 -42.86 1.25 -0.66
C VAL A 700 -44.27 1.85 -0.71
N ALA A 701 -44.38 3.18 -0.77
CA ALA A 701 -45.67 3.87 -0.93
C ALA A 701 -46.22 3.80 -2.37
N ALA A 702 -45.36 3.75 -3.39
CA ALA A 702 -45.78 3.65 -4.79
C ALA A 702 -46.17 2.23 -5.23
N VAL A 703 -45.69 1.20 -4.53
CA VAL A 703 -46.04 -0.21 -4.80
C VAL A 703 -47.26 -0.67 -3.97
N ALA A 704 -47.67 0.10 -2.95
CA ALA A 704 -48.83 -0.19 -2.10
C ALA A 704 -50.06 0.69 -2.38
N GLY A 705 -50.06 1.47 -3.47
CA GLY A 705 -51.13 2.38 -3.88
C GLY A 705 -51.96 1.82 -5.03
#